data_AF-A0A4Y7RDK1-F1
#
_entry.id   AF-A0A4Y7RDK1-F1
#
_cell.length_a   1.000
_cell.length_b   1.000
_cell.length_c   1.000
_cell.angle_alpha   90.00
_cell.angle_beta   90.00
_cell.angle_gamma   90.00
#
_symmetry.space_group_name_H-M   'P 1'
#
loop_
_entity.id
_entity.type
_entity.pdbx_description
1 polymer ?
#
loop_
_entity_poly.entity_id
_entity_poly.type
_entity_poly.pdbx_seq_one_letter_code
_entity_poly.pdbx_strand_id
1 'polypeptide(L)'
;MWKKGCNKITTWFMVVCMLVSMLMTVGTIAAYAVEAPWSGAGIDGDPYIIASAEDLIAVSDVVYKDYWGAYFEQTADIDLSGLNWTPIGEYVTLFTGTYDGGGYTICNLTIDSDTLGLAGLFGYVDSSGTLQDITLENVSVSSSADSAYVGALVGFNYGSVSQCSSTGSLSGSGGGAYVGGLVGCNRGTITDSSSSAGVNGGNGAFIGGLAGSITGSVTGSTSSGPVSGGDNSHAGGLVGYIMSPDTVGFVSVGGSHSTGNVSVGANADAGGLVGARLGSMSAGVDIKDSSSAGLVTGGAGASTGGLIGNDMTDPIALDSIAITTLANRTGYTAGEPLDITGLVVTGTYAGNNTAVLPITAAHITGFDSSVPVEGQVLTVTYGGKETTYTVTVTVQAEPANPAINPAAVSFDLAAPADISVFITWGSAATSVTEVVYRSVTGDVYGSETLILDIHYTIDPNEDTLIIKQDYLSGLSLTAGTAVEFAITFNEGSVLTLTVDVVSNHIPSGNANLSGLTLSTGTLVPVFDPDVTGYTADVASGVGSVGVTPVSADSHATVTVNGTPVTGGSALSVALSTGNNTVSIVVTAENGTAKTYTVIVNRAAPAVTYTVTYHANGGTGTAPEETDKPAEATFQAADNSFDPPSGMQFKHWNTSPDDDGTSYAPGDTVTMPANPLNLYAIWEDMSSPDTYIVTIADSALGTATGGGTYSPDTTVTLSASPAAGYNFDGWYEGTTKLSSLPNYTFTVTRDMFLIPMFVEMSKSYLRVNTLAGGTVWLNDGSTPISSVYAFQYAMGTVIKLTATPATGYTFAYWADHGTFSIISTDPVYERIMGTDIKLLAVLSKVPTEEDTRFTVTFKDKSGRILQSTGVPKGTAATPPNQPALVGYSFKEWRPAFNNITSDMIITAIYERLPDTYTVTVEGGTLSTGGTQGEYQFDMPVTVVAGAAPDGQQFSHWTLDNKKVSTKNTFSFFAPMRDTTLKAVFVDEGISLNNVPFITLSDHVMADTANRTMMFTIIKNVPSGYTLVEGGAMLLKSNVPLTSALTVDTPDAIRLKLNNFANDQFYVRKINITQGDTWYARAYLIYRDSNNNMVTVYSDNTVNRTMGGE
;
A
#
# COMPACT_ATOMS: atom_id res chain seq x y z
N MET A 1 -13.66 -92.12 -31.84
CA MET A 1 -12.26 -92.32 -31.41
C MET A 1 -11.68 -91.00 -30.93
N TRP A 2 -10.48 -91.01 -30.35
CA TRP A 2 -9.73 -89.86 -29.82
C TRP A 2 -9.48 -88.73 -30.84
N LYS A 3 -9.38 -87.48 -30.35
CA LYS A 3 -8.78 -86.28 -31.01
C LYS A 3 -9.52 -85.79 -32.28
N LYS A 4 -9.42 -84.53 -32.74
CA LYS A 4 -8.94 -83.23 -32.20
C LYS A 4 -9.51 -82.10 -33.08
N GLY A 5 -9.74 -80.91 -32.52
CA GLY A 5 -9.56 -79.63 -33.22
C GLY A 5 -10.76 -78.97 -33.94
N CYS A 6 -10.80 -77.64 -33.78
CA CYS A 6 -11.45 -76.61 -34.61
C CYS A 6 -13.00 -76.48 -34.71
N ASN A 7 -13.42 -75.21 -34.70
CA ASN A 7 -14.63 -74.62 -35.28
C ASN A 7 -16.01 -74.98 -34.67
N LYS A 8 -16.28 -74.41 -33.49
CA LYS A 8 -17.64 -73.99 -33.04
C LYS A 8 -17.79 -72.45 -33.05
N ILE A 9 -17.49 -71.79 -34.17
CA ILE A 9 -17.40 -70.31 -34.23
C ILE A 9 -18.54 -69.66 -35.08
N THR A 10 -19.07 -70.35 -36.09
CA THR A 10 -19.87 -69.73 -37.15
C THR A 10 -21.40 -69.82 -37.02
N THR A 11 -21.94 -70.19 -35.85
CA THR A 11 -23.41 -70.29 -35.65
C THR A 11 -23.94 -69.64 -34.36
N TRP A 12 -23.08 -69.20 -33.45
CA TRP A 12 -23.50 -68.43 -32.27
C TRP A 12 -23.52 -66.91 -32.51
N PHE A 13 -22.75 -66.41 -33.49
CA PHE A 13 -22.52 -64.98 -33.68
C PHE A 13 -23.74 -64.19 -34.22
N MET A 14 -24.69 -64.83 -34.91
CA MET A 14 -25.88 -64.12 -35.43
C MET A 14 -27.03 -64.00 -34.42
N VAL A 15 -27.22 -64.98 -33.54
CA VAL A 15 -28.34 -64.96 -32.56
C VAL A 15 -28.06 -63.96 -31.45
N VAL A 16 -26.81 -63.85 -30.99
CA VAL A 16 -26.41 -62.85 -29.97
C VAL A 16 -26.58 -61.42 -30.52
N CYS A 17 -26.15 -61.15 -31.77
CA CYS A 17 -26.28 -59.82 -32.38
C CYS A 17 -27.72 -59.37 -32.69
N MET A 18 -28.70 -60.29 -32.75
CA MET A 18 -30.13 -59.94 -32.89
C MET A 18 -30.87 -59.82 -31.55
N LEU A 19 -30.36 -60.38 -30.45
CA LEU A 19 -30.93 -60.18 -29.12
C LEU A 19 -30.40 -58.92 -28.42
N VAL A 20 -29.19 -58.45 -28.75
CA VAL A 20 -28.61 -57.21 -28.20
C VAL A 20 -29.21 -55.94 -28.85
N SER A 21 -29.77 -56.02 -30.06
CA SER A 21 -30.35 -54.87 -30.78
C SER A 21 -31.85 -54.65 -30.57
N MET A 22 -32.54 -55.55 -29.87
CA MET A 22 -34.01 -55.48 -29.68
C MET A 22 -34.45 -55.34 -28.21
N LEU A 23 -33.56 -54.79 -27.36
CA LEU A 23 -33.83 -54.40 -25.98
C LEU A 23 -33.63 -52.89 -25.73
N MET A 24 -33.76 -52.07 -26.79
CA MET A 24 -33.85 -50.60 -26.70
C MET A 24 -35.23 -50.14 -26.16
N THR A 25 -35.60 -50.59 -24.96
CA THR A 25 -36.65 -50.00 -24.10
C THR A 25 -36.55 -50.59 -22.67
N VAL A 26 -35.37 -50.48 -22.07
CA VAL A 26 -35.19 -50.58 -20.61
C VAL A 26 -34.65 -49.23 -20.14
N GLY A 27 -35.06 -48.80 -18.95
CA GLY A 27 -34.88 -47.42 -18.50
C GLY A 27 -33.43 -46.95 -18.44
N THR A 28 -33.26 -45.63 -18.42
CA THR A 28 -32.04 -44.97 -17.95
C THR A 28 -31.57 -45.66 -16.68
N ILE A 29 -30.38 -46.28 -16.73
CA ILE A 29 -29.66 -46.64 -15.51
C ILE A 29 -29.27 -45.32 -14.88
N ALA A 30 -30.06 -44.87 -13.89
CA ALA A 30 -29.58 -43.87 -12.97
C ALA A 30 -28.29 -44.44 -12.36
N ALA A 31 -27.19 -43.70 -12.46
CA ALA A 31 -26.03 -44.00 -11.64
C ALA A 31 -26.52 -43.95 -10.19
N TYR A 32 -26.42 -45.08 -9.48
CA TYR A 32 -26.61 -45.06 -8.04
C TYR A 32 -25.45 -44.23 -7.50
N ALA A 33 -25.74 -43.03 -6.99
CA ALA A 33 -24.78 -42.26 -6.23
C ALA A 33 -24.26 -43.15 -5.11
N VAL A 34 -22.94 -43.38 -5.07
CA VAL A 34 -22.32 -44.19 -4.03
C VAL A 34 -22.43 -43.37 -2.74
N GLU A 35 -23.06 -43.92 -1.71
CA GLU A 35 -23.27 -43.18 -0.46
C GLU A 35 -21.91 -42.78 0.14
N ALA A 36 -21.80 -41.52 0.58
CA ALA A 36 -20.61 -41.00 1.23
C ALA A 36 -20.23 -41.87 2.45
N PRO A 37 -18.98 -42.35 2.56
CA PRO A 37 -18.57 -43.23 3.65
C PRO A 37 -18.33 -42.47 4.95
N TRP A 38 -18.06 -41.16 4.86
CA TRP A 38 -17.76 -40.29 6.00
C TRP A 38 -19.02 -39.88 6.76
N SER A 39 -18.88 -39.64 8.07
CA SER A 39 -19.90 -38.93 8.83
C SER A 39 -19.90 -37.44 8.47
N GLY A 40 -21.10 -36.88 8.27
CA GLY A 40 -21.32 -35.48 7.93
C GLY A 40 -22.33 -35.32 6.80
N ALA A 41 -22.61 -34.08 6.41
CA ALA A 41 -23.38 -33.74 5.22
C ALA A 41 -22.52 -33.12 4.09
N GLY A 42 -21.23 -32.91 4.32
CA GLY A 42 -20.30 -32.35 3.35
C GLY A 42 -20.45 -30.84 3.16
N ILE A 43 -20.81 -30.12 4.23
CA ILE A 43 -21.10 -28.67 4.22
C ILE A 43 -20.45 -27.95 5.40
N ASP A 44 -20.28 -26.64 5.31
CA ASP A 44 -19.78 -25.84 6.45
C ASP A 44 -20.71 -26.01 7.67
N GLY A 45 -20.13 -26.36 8.82
CA GLY A 45 -20.86 -26.68 10.06
C GLY A 45 -21.52 -28.08 10.13
N ASP A 46 -21.42 -28.91 9.09
CA ASP A 46 -21.66 -30.37 9.13
C ASP A 46 -20.78 -31.07 8.05
N PRO A 47 -19.44 -30.93 8.14
CA PRO A 47 -18.52 -31.35 7.09
C PRO A 47 -18.28 -32.85 7.10
N TYR A 48 -17.76 -33.40 6.00
CA TYR A 48 -17.30 -34.78 5.98
C TYR A 48 -16.03 -34.93 6.83
N ILE A 49 -16.19 -35.60 7.96
CA ILE A 49 -15.14 -35.79 8.95
C ILE A 49 -14.10 -36.79 8.43
N ILE A 50 -12.85 -36.34 8.33
CA ILE A 50 -11.69 -37.16 8.01
C ILE A 50 -10.94 -37.40 9.32
N ALA A 51 -10.96 -38.65 9.81
CA ALA A 51 -10.37 -39.04 11.09
C ALA A 51 -9.31 -40.15 10.96
N SER A 52 -9.02 -40.60 9.74
CA SER A 52 -8.12 -41.72 9.45
C SER A 52 -7.50 -41.62 8.05
N ALA A 53 -6.48 -42.44 7.79
CA ALA A 53 -5.90 -42.60 6.46
C ALA A 53 -6.90 -43.23 5.49
N GLU A 54 -7.75 -44.14 5.97
CA GLU A 54 -8.84 -44.75 5.19
C GLU A 54 -9.89 -43.72 4.75
N ASP A 55 -10.28 -42.78 5.63
CA ASP A 55 -11.20 -41.69 5.27
C ASP A 55 -10.60 -40.81 4.16
N LEU A 56 -9.33 -40.43 4.31
CA LEU A 56 -8.63 -39.56 3.35
C LEU A 56 -8.37 -40.27 2.01
N ILE A 57 -8.05 -41.56 2.03
CA ILE A 57 -7.97 -42.38 0.82
C ILE A 57 -9.33 -42.47 0.11
N ALA A 58 -10.44 -42.57 0.85
CA ALA A 58 -11.76 -42.50 0.22
C ALA A 58 -11.99 -41.14 -0.47
N VAL A 59 -11.47 -40.02 0.04
CA VAL A 59 -11.56 -38.72 -0.67
C VAL A 59 -10.75 -38.74 -1.96
N SER A 60 -9.63 -39.47 -1.99
CA SER A 60 -8.79 -39.64 -3.19
C SER A 60 -9.39 -40.55 -4.28
N ASP A 61 -10.36 -41.41 -3.95
CA ASP A 61 -10.89 -42.40 -4.88
C ASP A 61 -11.85 -41.77 -5.90
N VAL A 62 -11.59 -42.03 -7.18
CA VAL A 62 -12.39 -41.61 -8.34
C VAL A 62 -13.87 -42.01 -8.26
N VAL A 63 -14.21 -43.02 -7.45
CA VAL A 63 -15.60 -43.44 -7.15
C VAL A 63 -16.38 -42.38 -6.38
N TYR A 64 -15.71 -41.56 -5.55
CA TYR A 64 -16.34 -40.53 -4.71
C TYR A 64 -16.13 -39.10 -5.23
N LYS A 65 -15.60 -38.92 -6.45
CA LYS A 65 -15.28 -37.59 -6.98
C LYS A 65 -16.46 -36.62 -7.16
N ASP A 66 -17.69 -37.13 -7.20
CA ASP A 66 -18.90 -36.30 -7.18
C ASP A 66 -19.03 -35.51 -5.85
N TYR A 67 -18.31 -35.93 -4.79
CA TYR A 67 -18.17 -35.21 -3.52
C TYR A 67 -17.00 -34.22 -3.49
N TRP A 68 -16.19 -34.05 -4.54
CA TRP A 68 -15.11 -33.04 -4.58
C TRP A 68 -15.59 -31.58 -4.62
N GLY A 69 -16.91 -31.34 -4.55
CA GLY A 69 -17.53 -30.04 -4.27
C GLY A 69 -17.99 -29.84 -2.80
N ALA A 70 -17.74 -30.81 -1.92
CA ALA A 70 -18.16 -30.79 -0.52
C ALA A 70 -17.12 -30.13 0.42
N TYR A 71 -17.54 -29.85 1.65
CA TYR A 71 -16.66 -29.48 2.76
C TYR A 71 -16.17 -30.75 3.48
N PHE A 72 -14.86 -30.89 3.64
CA PHE A 72 -14.16 -31.90 4.43
C PHE A 72 -13.43 -31.24 5.61
N GLU A 73 -13.49 -31.84 6.79
CA GLU A 73 -12.78 -31.36 8.00
C GLU A 73 -11.92 -32.50 8.57
N GLN A 74 -10.63 -32.27 8.71
CA GLN A 74 -9.71 -33.19 9.35
C GLN A 74 -9.76 -33.04 10.88
N THR A 75 -9.87 -34.16 11.59
CA THR A 75 -10.10 -34.20 13.04
C THR A 75 -9.08 -35.03 13.83
N ALA A 76 -8.04 -35.52 13.15
CA ALA A 76 -6.92 -36.27 13.72
C ALA A 76 -5.68 -36.13 12.82
N ASP A 77 -4.49 -36.43 13.33
CA ASP A 77 -3.29 -36.59 12.51
C ASP A 77 -3.37 -37.87 11.66
N ILE A 78 -2.90 -37.82 10.41
CA ILE A 78 -3.06 -38.90 9.42
C ILE A 78 -1.69 -39.32 8.85
N ASP A 79 -1.34 -40.59 9.00
CA ASP A 79 -0.12 -41.18 8.44
C ASP A 79 -0.43 -41.93 7.14
N LEU A 80 0.17 -41.50 6.02
CA LEU A 80 0.02 -42.12 4.70
C LEU A 80 1.16 -43.10 4.36
N SER A 81 1.99 -43.49 5.34
CA SER A 81 3.13 -44.40 5.17
C SER A 81 2.83 -45.68 4.39
N GLY A 82 3.40 -45.79 3.20
CA GLY A 82 3.29 -46.99 2.36
C GLY A 82 1.95 -47.16 1.64
N LEU A 83 1.10 -46.12 1.64
CA LEU A 83 -0.17 -46.09 0.91
C LEU A 83 0.05 -45.45 -0.48
N ASN A 84 -0.63 -45.98 -1.50
CA ASN A 84 -0.60 -45.39 -2.84
C ASN A 84 -1.57 -44.20 -2.90
N TRP A 85 -1.10 -43.03 -3.32
CA TRP A 85 -1.92 -41.83 -3.41
C TRP A 85 -2.47 -41.55 -4.82
N THR A 86 -3.72 -41.12 -4.90
CA THR A 86 -4.33 -40.54 -6.11
C THR A 86 -4.59 -39.05 -5.87
N PRO A 87 -4.09 -38.11 -6.69
CA PRO A 87 -4.32 -36.68 -6.47
C PRO A 87 -5.81 -36.31 -6.50
N ILE A 88 -6.30 -35.63 -5.46
CA ILE A 88 -7.70 -35.17 -5.39
C ILE A 88 -7.91 -34.03 -6.41
N GLY A 89 -8.82 -34.20 -7.36
CA GLY A 89 -9.05 -33.24 -8.44
C GLY A 89 -8.24 -33.53 -9.71
N GLU A 90 -8.94 -33.76 -10.82
CA GLU A 90 -8.42 -34.12 -12.15
C GLU A 90 -8.69 -33.02 -13.19
N TYR A 91 -8.01 -33.05 -14.35
CA TYR A 91 -8.31 -32.18 -15.51
C TYR A 91 -9.79 -32.15 -15.97
N VAL A 92 -10.59 -33.17 -15.64
CA VAL A 92 -12.00 -33.30 -16.04
C VAL A 92 -12.97 -33.12 -14.86
N THR A 93 -12.49 -33.25 -13.63
CA THR A 93 -13.30 -33.14 -12.41
C THR A 93 -12.44 -32.46 -11.34
N LEU A 94 -12.50 -31.13 -11.31
CA LEU A 94 -11.71 -30.29 -10.42
C LEU A 94 -12.19 -30.41 -8.96
N PHE A 95 -11.30 -30.21 -7.99
CA PHE A 95 -11.72 -29.95 -6.62
C PHE A 95 -12.34 -28.54 -6.53
N THR A 96 -13.59 -28.48 -6.06
CA THR A 96 -14.44 -27.27 -6.03
C THR A 96 -14.98 -26.97 -4.63
N GLY A 97 -14.73 -27.85 -3.66
CA GLY A 97 -15.20 -27.77 -2.29
C GLY A 97 -14.21 -27.12 -1.32
N THR A 98 -14.33 -27.46 -0.03
CA THR A 98 -13.42 -27.01 1.03
C THR A 98 -12.73 -28.21 1.65
N TYR A 99 -11.43 -28.12 1.94
CA TYR A 99 -10.74 -29.02 2.87
C TYR A 99 -10.11 -28.18 3.96
N ASP A 100 -10.61 -28.32 5.18
CA ASP A 100 -10.04 -27.75 6.40
C ASP A 100 -9.19 -28.82 7.10
N GLY A 101 -7.90 -28.53 7.28
CA GLY A 101 -6.96 -29.41 7.98
C GLY A 101 -7.13 -29.41 9.51
N GLY A 102 -7.92 -28.49 10.08
CA GLY A 102 -8.17 -28.37 11.52
C GLY A 102 -6.94 -28.05 12.36
N GLY A 103 -5.80 -27.71 11.73
CA GLY A 103 -4.49 -27.62 12.37
C GLY A 103 -3.81 -28.96 12.64
N TYR A 104 -4.34 -30.08 12.12
CA TYR A 104 -3.74 -31.41 12.20
C TYR A 104 -2.73 -31.65 11.07
N THR A 105 -1.91 -32.69 11.24
CA THR A 105 -0.84 -33.08 10.31
C THR A 105 -1.27 -34.26 9.43
N ILE A 106 -0.97 -34.18 8.13
CA ILE A 106 -0.92 -35.35 7.22
C ILE A 106 0.56 -35.63 6.96
N CYS A 107 1.06 -36.83 7.29
CA CYS A 107 2.47 -37.17 7.17
C CYS A 107 2.75 -38.33 6.20
N ASN A 108 4.00 -38.38 5.71
CA ASN A 108 4.56 -39.45 4.87
C ASN A 108 3.90 -39.66 3.50
N LEU A 109 3.16 -38.65 2.99
CA LEU A 109 2.59 -38.65 1.63
C LEU A 109 3.68 -38.95 0.60
N THR A 110 3.53 -40.05 -0.13
CA THR A 110 4.46 -40.47 -1.18
C THR A 110 3.75 -40.55 -2.53
N ILE A 111 4.28 -39.82 -3.52
CA ILE A 111 3.85 -39.83 -4.92
C ILE A 111 5.11 -39.98 -5.76
N ASP A 112 5.22 -41.03 -6.56
CA ASP A 112 6.29 -41.20 -7.54
C ASP A 112 5.68 -41.64 -8.87
N SER A 113 5.93 -40.88 -9.95
CA SER A 113 5.26 -41.12 -11.23
C SER A 113 6.07 -40.70 -12.45
N ASP A 114 5.99 -41.52 -13.50
CA ASP A 114 6.49 -41.23 -14.84
C ASP A 114 5.48 -40.48 -15.74
N THR A 115 4.23 -40.35 -15.28
CA THR A 115 3.07 -40.02 -16.13
C THR A 115 2.08 -39.03 -15.53
N LEU A 116 2.08 -38.79 -14.22
CA LEU A 116 1.22 -37.78 -13.58
C LEU A 116 1.73 -36.36 -13.85
N GLY A 117 0.99 -35.63 -14.68
CA GLY A 117 1.17 -34.19 -14.90
C GLY A 117 0.56 -33.28 -13.80
N LEU A 118 -0.13 -33.86 -12.81
CA LEU A 118 -0.71 -33.16 -11.66
C LEU A 118 -0.33 -33.95 -10.39
N ALA A 119 0.74 -33.56 -9.70
CA ALA A 119 1.29 -34.29 -8.57
C ALA A 119 1.23 -33.44 -7.28
N GLY A 120 0.56 -33.97 -6.26
CA GLY A 120 0.35 -33.39 -4.95
C GLY A 120 -0.80 -34.08 -4.21
N LEU A 121 -1.09 -33.68 -2.97
CA LEU A 121 -2.27 -34.19 -2.25
C LEU A 121 -3.55 -33.93 -3.09
N PHE A 122 -3.68 -32.71 -3.60
CA PHE A 122 -4.64 -32.29 -4.62
C PHE A 122 -3.95 -32.18 -5.98
N GLY A 123 -4.58 -32.70 -7.04
CA GLY A 123 -4.11 -32.55 -8.41
C GLY A 123 -4.47 -31.18 -8.97
N TYR A 124 -5.76 -30.85 -8.98
CA TYR A 124 -6.29 -29.63 -9.61
C TYR A 124 -7.46 -29.02 -8.82
N VAL A 125 -7.29 -27.80 -8.33
CA VAL A 125 -8.27 -27.01 -7.56
C VAL A 125 -8.84 -25.88 -8.43
N ASP A 126 -10.16 -25.76 -8.49
CA ASP A 126 -10.90 -24.68 -9.18
C ASP A 126 -10.92 -23.36 -8.39
N SER A 127 -11.28 -22.26 -9.06
CA SER A 127 -11.66 -20.95 -8.53
C SER A 127 -12.81 -20.93 -7.49
N SER A 128 -13.39 -22.08 -7.15
CA SER A 128 -14.30 -22.27 -6.01
C SER A 128 -13.64 -22.95 -4.82
N GLY A 129 -12.57 -23.71 -5.05
CA GLY A 129 -11.94 -24.57 -4.06
C GLY A 129 -11.20 -23.79 -2.98
N THR A 130 -11.27 -24.30 -1.75
CA THR A 130 -10.62 -23.73 -0.57
C THR A 130 -9.84 -24.82 0.17
N LEU A 131 -8.55 -24.60 0.39
CA LEU A 131 -7.69 -25.47 1.20
C LEU A 131 -7.12 -24.62 2.34
N GLN A 132 -7.43 -24.98 3.59
CA GLN A 132 -7.01 -24.20 4.75
C GLN A 132 -6.46 -25.07 5.88
N ASP A 133 -5.50 -24.52 6.63
CA ASP A 133 -5.02 -25.10 7.91
C ASP A 133 -4.45 -26.53 7.81
N ILE A 134 -3.98 -26.93 6.60
CA ILE A 134 -3.39 -28.24 6.31
C ILE A 134 -1.88 -28.21 6.54
N THR A 135 -1.38 -29.06 7.44
CA THR A 135 0.08 -29.28 7.65
C THR A 135 0.53 -30.58 7.01
N LEU A 136 1.50 -30.52 6.09
CA LEU A 136 2.07 -31.70 5.43
C LEU A 136 3.49 -31.99 5.92
N GLU A 137 3.72 -33.12 6.59
CA GLU A 137 5.04 -33.49 7.12
C GLU A 137 5.69 -34.64 6.33
N ASN A 138 6.99 -34.52 6.04
CA ASN A 138 7.81 -35.57 5.41
C ASN A 138 7.23 -36.10 4.08
N VAL A 139 6.78 -35.19 3.21
CA VAL A 139 6.26 -35.57 1.88
C VAL A 139 7.39 -35.93 0.91
N SER A 140 7.10 -36.82 -0.03
CA SER A 140 7.98 -37.16 -1.15
C SER A 140 7.16 -37.18 -2.45
N VAL A 141 7.24 -36.12 -3.25
CA VAL A 141 6.50 -36.00 -4.52
C VAL A 141 7.48 -35.88 -5.69
N SER A 142 7.55 -36.91 -6.53
CA SER A 142 8.32 -36.94 -7.77
C SER A 142 7.44 -37.14 -9.00
N SER A 143 7.68 -36.33 -10.03
CA SER A 143 7.18 -36.56 -11.39
C SER A 143 8.27 -36.38 -12.43
N SER A 144 8.37 -37.30 -13.38
CA SER A 144 9.25 -37.19 -14.55
C SER A 144 8.51 -36.83 -15.86
N ALA A 145 7.23 -36.46 -15.78
CA ALA A 145 6.46 -36.05 -16.95
C ALA A 145 6.83 -34.61 -17.39
N ASP A 146 6.93 -34.38 -18.71
CA ASP A 146 7.16 -33.03 -19.26
C ASP A 146 5.99 -32.09 -18.91
N SER A 147 6.32 -30.85 -18.53
CA SER A 147 5.37 -29.83 -18.06
C SER A 147 4.47 -30.26 -16.87
N ALA A 148 4.91 -31.22 -16.07
CA ALA A 148 4.20 -31.63 -14.86
C ALA A 148 4.07 -30.48 -13.83
N TYR A 149 2.91 -30.37 -13.21
CA TYR A 149 2.65 -29.50 -12.08
C TYR A 149 2.84 -30.28 -10.78
N VAL A 150 3.87 -29.92 -9.99
CA VAL A 150 4.33 -30.65 -8.81
C VAL A 150 4.30 -29.73 -7.59
N GLY A 151 3.52 -30.07 -6.57
CA GLY A 151 3.53 -29.40 -5.28
C GLY A 151 3.20 -30.37 -4.15
N ALA A 152 3.60 -30.06 -2.91
CA ALA A 152 3.23 -30.91 -1.77
C ALA A 152 1.70 -30.99 -1.60
N LEU A 153 1.03 -29.83 -1.62
CA LEU A 153 -0.40 -29.72 -1.41
C LEU A 153 -1.18 -29.71 -2.73
N VAL A 154 -0.76 -28.92 -3.73
CA VAL A 154 -1.51 -28.78 -4.98
C VAL A 154 -0.59 -28.85 -6.21
N GLY A 155 -0.97 -29.63 -7.22
CA GLY A 155 -0.40 -29.52 -8.57
C GLY A 155 -0.74 -28.16 -9.19
N PHE A 156 -2.00 -27.94 -9.56
CA PHE A 156 -2.50 -26.71 -10.17
C PHE A 156 -3.63 -26.07 -9.35
N ASN A 157 -3.49 -24.81 -8.97
CA ASN A 157 -4.48 -24.07 -8.17
C ASN A 157 -5.09 -22.86 -8.90
N TYR A 158 -6.42 -22.79 -8.99
CA TYR A 158 -7.18 -21.54 -9.22
C TYR A 158 -7.89 -21.01 -7.96
N GLY A 159 -8.00 -21.81 -6.90
CA GLY A 159 -8.73 -21.50 -5.68
C GLY A 159 -7.88 -20.79 -4.62
N SER A 160 -8.27 -20.92 -3.36
CA SER A 160 -7.55 -20.35 -2.23
C SER A 160 -6.82 -21.40 -1.40
N VAL A 161 -5.55 -21.14 -1.09
CA VAL A 161 -4.71 -21.88 -0.15
C VAL A 161 -4.33 -20.94 0.98
N SER A 162 -4.68 -21.27 2.23
CA SER A 162 -4.45 -20.39 3.39
C SER A 162 -3.97 -21.13 4.64
N GLN A 163 -2.99 -20.58 5.37
CA GLN A 163 -2.44 -21.19 6.60
C GLN A 163 -1.89 -22.63 6.43
N CYS A 164 -1.59 -23.04 5.19
CA CYS A 164 -1.09 -24.38 4.89
C CYS A 164 0.45 -24.46 4.98
N SER A 165 1.00 -25.62 5.36
CA SER A 165 2.45 -25.83 5.47
C SER A 165 2.93 -27.14 4.85
N SER A 166 4.22 -27.22 4.50
CA SER A 166 4.82 -28.45 3.95
C SER A 166 6.30 -28.64 4.31
N THR A 167 6.68 -29.87 4.63
CA THR A 167 8.08 -30.33 4.82
C THR A 167 8.33 -31.62 4.03
N GLY A 168 9.56 -31.84 3.58
CA GLY A 168 9.91 -33.03 2.77
C GLY A 168 10.76 -32.70 1.54
N SER A 169 10.51 -33.41 0.42
CA SER A 169 11.24 -33.28 -0.83
C SER A 169 10.33 -33.37 -2.05
N LEU A 170 10.48 -32.42 -3.00
CA LEU A 170 9.75 -32.36 -4.26
C LEU A 170 10.73 -32.45 -5.44
N SER A 171 10.33 -33.11 -6.52
CA SER A 171 11.14 -33.27 -7.74
C SER A 171 10.28 -33.28 -9.01
N GLY A 172 10.49 -32.31 -9.90
CA GLY A 172 9.92 -32.31 -11.25
C GLY A 172 11.02 -32.38 -12.30
N SER A 173 11.36 -33.58 -12.77
CA SER A 173 12.53 -33.80 -13.64
C SER A 173 12.25 -33.68 -15.14
N GLY A 174 10.97 -33.63 -15.54
CA GLY A 174 10.56 -33.42 -16.93
C GLY A 174 10.83 -31.99 -17.43
N GLY A 175 10.90 -31.82 -18.74
CA GLY A 175 11.15 -30.52 -19.37
C GLY A 175 9.99 -29.55 -19.13
N GLY A 176 10.30 -28.34 -18.64
CA GLY A 176 9.27 -27.32 -18.38
C GLY A 176 8.35 -27.60 -17.19
N ALA A 177 8.70 -28.52 -16.29
CA ALA A 177 7.92 -28.81 -15.09
C ALA A 177 7.78 -27.58 -14.16
N TYR A 178 6.65 -27.47 -13.48
CA TYR A 178 6.33 -26.41 -12.52
C TYR A 178 6.37 -27.00 -11.10
N VAL A 179 7.43 -26.70 -10.34
CA VAL A 179 7.72 -27.36 -9.06
C VAL A 179 7.69 -26.35 -7.92
N GLY A 180 6.73 -26.48 -7.01
CA GLY A 180 6.61 -25.65 -5.82
C GLY A 180 6.78 -26.45 -4.54
N GLY A 181 7.34 -25.84 -3.49
CA GLY A 181 7.35 -26.44 -2.15
C GLY A 181 5.95 -26.79 -1.64
N LEU A 182 4.94 -25.97 -1.96
CA LEU A 182 3.54 -26.18 -1.61
C LEU A 182 2.62 -26.33 -2.84
N VAL A 183 2.79 -25.51 -3.87
CA VAL A 183 1.90 -25.45 -5.06
C VAL A 183 2.69 -25.41 -6.37
N GLY A 184 2.44 -26.33 -7.32
CA GLY A 184 3.14 -26.36 -8.61
C GLY A 184 2.90 -25.09 -9.45
N CYS A 185 1.63 -24.79 -9.77
CA CYS A 185 1.22 -23.55 -10.44
C CYS A 185 0.04 -22.90 -9.72
N ASN A 186 0.17 -21.61 -9.38
CA ASN A 186 -0.87 -20.84 -8.69
C ASN A 186 -1.44 -19.70 -9.57
N ARG A 187 -2.65 -19.90 -10.07
CA ARG A 187 -3.50 -18.88 -10.69
C ARG A 187 -4.54 -18.30 -9.72
N GLY A 188 -4.63 -18.84 -8.49
CA GLY A 188 -5.49 -18.36 -7.40
C GLY A 188 -4.70 -17.60 -6.32
N THR A 189 -5.03 -17.80 -5.04
CA THR A 189 -4.40 -17.11 -3.91
C THR A 189 -3.65 -18.07 -3.00
N ILE A 190 -2.42 -17.73 -2.59
CA ILE A 190 -1.70 -18.36 -1.48
C ILE A 190 -1.50 -17.32 -0.37
N THR A 191 -1.99 -17.59 0.83
CA THR A 191 -2.01 -16.63 1.95
C THR A 191 -1.48 -17.27 3.23
N ASP A 192 -0.64 -16.57 3.98
CA ASP A 192 -0.12 -16.97 5.30
C ASP A 192 0.42 -18.42 5.37
N SER A 193 0.93 -18.93 4.25
CA SER A 193 1.30 -20.34 4.04
C SER A 193 2.81 -20.52 3.96
N SER A 194 3.32 -21.74 4.15
CA SER A 194 4.75 -21.99 4.25
C SER A 194 5.25 -23.28 3.57
N SER A 195 6.55 -23.34 3.28
CA SER A 195 7.24 -24.60 2.99
C SER A 195 8.69 -24.59 3.48
N SER A 196 9.12 -25.69 4.10
CA SER A 196 10.54 -26.00 4.37
C SER A 196 11.06 -27.16 3.52
N ALA A 197 10.30 -27.58 2.51
CA ALA A 197 10.63 -28.74 1.69
C ALA A 197 11.69 -28.42 0.63
N GLY A 198 12.59 -29.38 0.35
CA GLY A 198 13.61 -29.22 -0.70
C GLY A 198 12.98 -29.37 -2.08
N VAL A 199 13.17 -28.39 -2.97
CA VAL A 199 12.47 -28.31 -4.26
C VAL A 199 13.46 -28.45 -5.41
N ASN A 200 13.28 -29.46 -6.27
CA ASN A 200 14.20 -29.78 -7.36
C ASN A 200 13.47 -29.77 -8.71
N GLY A 201 14.03 -29.08 -9.71
CA GLY A 201 13.50 -29.05 -11.08
C GLY A 201 14.54 -29.41 -12.13
N GLY A 202 14.08 -30.05 -13.21
CA GLY A 202 14.89 -30.39 -14.38
C GLY A 202 15.29 -29.18 -15.24
N ASN A 203 15.77 -29.46 -16.45
CA ASN A 203 16.12 -28.42 -17.42
C ASN A 203 14.86 -27.70 -17.93
N GLY A 204 14.91 -26.37 -18.02
CA GLY A 204 13.77 -25.54 -18.41
C GLY A 204 12.61 -25.47 -17.40
N ALA A 205 12.74 -26.06 -16.20
CA ALA A 205 11.69 -26.07 -15.19
C ALA A 205 11.52 -24.70 -14.50
N PHE A 206 10.35 -24.48 -13.90
CA PHE A 206 10.00 -23.32 -13.09
C PHE A 206 9.91 -23.78 -11.62
N ILE A 207 10.86 -23.36 -10.76
CA ILE A 207 11.05 -23.91 -9.41
C ILE A 207 10.89 -22.83 -8.34
N GLY A 208 9.96 -22.98 -7.41
CA GLY A 208 9.78 -22.06 -6.29
C GLY A 208 9.81 -22.75 -4.95
N GLY A 209 10.49 -22.16 -3.97
CA GLY A 209 10.48 -22.68 -2.59
C GLY A 209 9.07 -22.72 -1.96
N LEU A 210 8.10 -21.98 -2.50
CA LEU A 210 6.67 -22.11 -2.19
C LEU A 210 5.83 -22.46 -3.43
N ALA A 211 6.01 -21.73 -4.54
CA ALA A 211 5.21 -21.90 -5.76
C ALA A 211 6.04 -21.91 -7.06
N GLY A 212 5.90 -22.94 -7.89
CA GLY A 212 6.69 -23.09 -9.12
C GLY A 212 6.47 -21.97 -10.13
N SER A 213 5.21 -21.60 -10.37
CA SER A 213 4.83 -20.42 -11.17
C SER A 213 3.55 -19.78 -10.62
N ILE A 214 3.39 -18.47 -10.81
CA ILE A 214 2.17 -17.74 -10.45
C ILE A 214 1.61 -16.86 -11.58
N THR A 215 0.28 -16.75 -11.62
CA THR A 215 -0.46 -15.62 -12.23
C THR A 215 -1.53 -15.02 -11.31
N GLY A 216 -1.58 -15.48 -10.04
CA GLY A 216 -2.47 -14.96 -9.00
C GLY A 216 -1.70 -14.20 -7.93
N SER A 217 -2.03 -14.40 -6.65
CA SER A 217 -1.35 -13.72 -5.53
C SER A 217 -0.67 -14.66 -4.55
N VAL A 218 0.40 -14.17 -3.92
CA VAL A 218 1.10 -14.76 -2.78
C VAL A 218 1.23 -13.69 -1.71
N THR A 219 0.70 -13.91 -0.50
CA THR A 219 0.67 -12.91 0.58
C THR A 219 1.03 -13.53 1.93
N GLY A 220 1.80 -12.84 2.78
CA GLY A 220 2.13 -13.28 4.15
C GLY A 220 2.91 -14.60 4.24
N SER A 221 3.40 -15.12 3.10
CA SER A 221 3.80 -16.52 2.96
C SER A 221 5.31 -16.69 2.94
N THR A 222 5.81 -17.88 3.31
CA THR A 222 7.24 -18.09 3.56
C THR A 222 7.81 -19.35 2.93
N SER A 223 9.12 -19.36 2.69
CA SER A 223 9.85 -20.54 2.21
C SER A 223 11.24 -20.63 2.84
N SER A 224 11.68 -21.85 3.17
CA SER A 224 12.97 -22.08 3.83
C SER A 224 13.75 -23.29 3.32
N GLY A 225 13.11 -24.17 2.54
CA GLY A 225 13.78 -25.31 1.92
C GLY A 225 14.69 -24.89 0.75
N PRO A 226 15.76 -25.66 0.45
CA PRO A 226 16.66 -25.37 -0.66
C PRO A 226 15.97 -25.57 -2.02
N VAL A 227 16.26 -24.68 -2.97
CA VAL A 227 15.69 -24.68 -4.32
C VAL A 227 16.80 -24.96 -5.33
N SER A 228 16.62 -25.99 -6.17
CA SER A 228 17.60 -26.41 -7.19
C SER A 228 16.96 -26.56 -8.57
N GLY A 229 17.58 -25.99 -9.61
CA GLY A 229 17.10 -26.04 -11.00
C GLY A 229 18.18 -26.47 -12.01
N GLY A 230 17.76 -27.13 -13.09
CA GLY A 230 18.63 -27.53 -14.20
C GLY A 230 19.07 -26.37 -15.11
N ASP A 231 19.62 -26.71 -16.27
CA ASP A 231 20.00 -25.71 -17.30
C ASP A 231 18.75 -25.04 -17.89
N ASN A 232 18.83 -23.73 -18.16
CA ASN A 232 17.74 -22.89 -18.69
C ASN A 232 16.47 -22.86 -17.80
N SER A 233 16.58 -23.23 -16.52
CA SER A 233 15.46 -23.16 -15.57
C SER A 233 15.21 -21.73 -15.04
N HIS A 234 14.07 -21.52 -14.38
CA HIS A 234 13.78 -20.28 -13.64
C HIS A 234 13.47 -20.65 -12.18
N ALA A 235 14.39 -20.33 -11.26
CA ALA A 235 14.33 -20.73 -9.86
C ALA A 235 14.25 -19.53 -8.91
N GLY A 236 13.25 -19.52 -8.04
CA GLY A 236 13.04 -18.47 -7.05
C GLY A 236 12.97 -19.04 -5.64
N GLY A 237 13.56 -18.34 -4.66
CA GLY A 237 13.48 -18.77 -3.27
C GLY A 237 12.04 -18.88 -2.76
N LEU A 238 11.11 -18.06 -3.26
CA LEU A 238 9.66 -18.18 -3.00
C LEU A 238 8.89 -18.63 -4.24
N VAL A 239 9.08 -17.94 -5.38
CA VAL A 239 8.31 -18.12 -6.62
C VAL A 239 9.24 -18.35 -7.81
N GLY A 240 9.13 -19.48 -8.51
CA GLY A 240 10.00 -19.75 -9.66
C GLY A 240 9.81 -18.76 -10.81
N TYR A 241 8.56 -18.46 -11.14
CA TYR A 241 8.22 -17.67 -12.32
C TYR A 241 6.92 -16.87 -12.15
N ILE A 242 6.91 -15.64 -12.66
CA ILE A 242 5.70 -14.83 -12.80
C ILE A 242 5.30 -14.79 -14.28
N MET A 243 4.18 -15.43 -14.63
CA MET A 243 3.61 -15.32 -15.99
C MET A 243 2.75 -14.06 -16.10
N SER A 244 2.79 -13.41 -17.27
CA SER A 244 1.74 -12.45 -17.63
C SER A 244 0.37 -13.16 -17.64
N PRO A 245 -0.67 -12.59 -17.03
CA PRO A 245 -2.00 -13.16 -17.09
C PRO A 245 -2.62 -12.98 -18.49
N ASP A 246 -3.41 -13.95 -18.92
CA ASP A 246 -4.19 -13.92 -20.17
C ASP A 246 -5.40 -12.95 -20.12
N THR A 247 -5.60 -12.29 -18.97
CA THR A 247 -6.79 -11.49 -18.62
C THR A 247 -6.38 -10.33 -17.72
N VAL A 248 -7.19 -9.26 -17.64
CA VAL A 248 -6.93 -8.11 -16.74
C VAL A 248 -7.11 -8.50 -15.26
N GLY A 249 -6.01 -8.90 -14.61
CA GLY A 249 -5.91 -9.15 -13.18
C GLY A 249 -4.50 -8.85 -12.68
N PHE A 250 -4.37 -8.36 -11.45
CA PHE A 250 -3.07 -8.03 -10.85
C PHE A 250 -2.42 -9.28 -10.26
N VAL A 251 -1.14 -9.48 -10.56
CA VAL A 251 -0.29 -10.47 -9.87
C VAL A 251 0.36 -9.79 -8.68
N SER A 252 0.43 -10.44 -7.51
CA SER A 252 1.09 -9.84 -6.35
C SER A 252 1.92 -10.81 -5.50
N VAL A 253 3.00 -10.28 -4.94
CA VAL A 253 3.85 -10.93 -3.92
C VAL A 253 4.03 -9.93 -2.77
N GLY A 254 3.21 -10.07 -1.73
CA GLY A 254 3.13 -9.10 -0.62
C GLY A 254 3.55 -9.69 0.72
N GLY A 255 4.38 -8.98 1.50
CA GLY A 255 4.72 -9.36 2.87
C GLY A 255 5.24 -10.80 3.02
N SER A 256 5.99 -11.30 2.03
CA SER A 256 6.36 -12.71 1.91
C SER A 256 7.88 -12.91 1.93
N HIS A 257 8.36 -14.01 2.53
CA HIS A 257 9.77 -14.12 2.94
C HIS A 257 10.42 -15.47 2.60
N SER A 258 11.55 -15.46 1.88
CA SER A 258 12.35 -16.63 1.56
C SER A 258 13.69 -16.66 2.31
N THR A 259 14.05 -17.80 2.88
CA THR A 259 15.36 -18.04 3.52
C THR A 259 16.13 -19.21 2.90
N GLY A 260 15.50 -19.98 2.00
CA GLY A 260 16.12 -21.09 1.29
C GLY A 260 17.13 -20.63 0.25
N ASN A 261 18.28 -21.31 0.17
CA ASN A 261 19.28 -21.08 -0.88
C ASN A 261 18.74 -21.51 -2.26
N VAL A 262 19.14 -20.81 -3.31
CA VAL A 262 18.70 -21.03 -4.70
C VAL A 262 19.91 -21.34 -5.58
N SER A 263 19.90 -22.48 -6.27
CA SER A 263 20.99 -22.93 -7.15
C SER A 263 20.47 -23.35 -8.53
N VAL A 264 21.06 -22.85 -9.62
CA VAL A 264 20.67 -23.21 -11.00
C VAL A 264 21.83 -23.62 -11.90
N GLY A 265 21.50 -24.34 -12.98
CA GLY A 265 22.42 -24.71 -14.06
C GLY A 265 22.83 -23.53 -14.96
N ALA A 266 23.30 -23.84 -16.17
CA ALA A 266 23.75 -22.86 -17.16
C ALA A 266 22.58 -22.17 -17.88
N ASN A 267 22.75 -20.90 -18.22
CA ASN A 267 21.76 -20.04 -18.91
C ASN A 267 20.37 -20.00 -18.24
N ALA A 268 20.31 -20.23 -16.94
CA ALA A 268 19.11 -20.24 -16.11
C ALA A 268 18.95 -18.91 -15.35
N ASP A 269 17.75 -18.63 -14.84
CA ASP A 269 17.47 -17.45 -14.02
C ASP A 269 17.29 -17.85 -12.55
N ALA A 270 18.05 -17.23 -11.64
CA ALA A 270 17.98 -17.48 -10.20
C ALA A 270 17.77 -16.19 -9.41
N GLY A 271 16.68 -16.13 -8.66
CA GLY A 271 16.36 -15.00 -7.78
C GLY A 271 16.10 -15.44 -6.35
N GLY A 272 16.58 -14.68 -5.37
CA GLY A 272 16.36 -15.01 -3.96
C GLY A 272 14.88 -15.01 -3.57
N LEU A 273 14.02 -14.18 -4.22
CA LEU A 273 12.57 -14.22 -4.04
C LEU A 273 11.87 -14.79 -5.27
N VAL A 274 12.10 -14.21 -6.45
CA VAL A 274 11.45 -14.58 -7.73
C VAL A 274 12.48 -14.97 -8.78
N GLY A 275 12.37 -16.15 -9.40
CA GLY A 275 13.33 -16.60 -10.41
C GLY A 275 13.33 -15.71 -11.65
N ALA A 276 12.21 -15.67 -12.37
CA ALA A 276 12.05 -14.79 -13.51
C ALA A 276 10.66 -14.15 -13.63
N ARG A 277 10.61 -12.98 -14.27
CA ARG A 277 9.39 -12.22 -14.60
C ARG A 277 9.44 -11.81 -16.07
N LEU A 278 8.73 -12.54 -16.93
CA LEU A 278 8.80 -12.36 -18.38
C LEU A 278 7.41 -12.05 -18.98
N GLY A 279 7.30 -10.96 -19.74
CA GLY A 279 6.11 -10.68 -20.57
C GLY A 279 5.86 -9.20 -20.88
N SER A 280 5.13 -8.93 -21.97
CA SER A 280 4.61 -7.60 -22.30
C SER A 280 3.37 -7.27 -21.44
N MET A 281 3.58 -7.09 -20.14
CA MET A 281 2.52 -7.00 -19.14
C MET A 281 1.70 -5.71 -19.28
N SER A 282 0.44 -5.86 -19.68
CA SER A 282 -0.59 -4.79 -19.62
C SER A 282 -1.27 -4.70 -18.25
N ALA A 283 -1.07 -5.71 -17.40
CA ALA A 283 -1.53 -5.76 -16.02
C ALA A 283 -0.37 -5.51 -15.05
N GLY A 284 -0.64 -4.85 -13.92
CA GLY A 284 0.38 -4.59 -12.90
C GLY A 284 0.81 -5.86 -12.17
N VAL A 285 2.12 -5.96 -11.90
CA VAL A 285 2.69 -6.88 -10.91
C VAL A 285 3.14 -6.06 -9.72
N ASP A 286 2.66 -6.40 -8.53
CA ASP A 286 2.93 -5.68 -7.28
C ASP A 286 3.75 -6.57 -6.34
N ILE A 287 5.06 -6.32 -6.24
CA ILE A 287 5.95 -6.97 -5.28
C ILE A 287 6.29 -5.94 -4.21
N LYS A 288 5.93 -6.21 -2.95
CA LYS A 288 6.10 -5.27 -1.83
C LYS A 288 6.26 -5.95 -0.48
N ASP A 289 6.92 -5.25 0.43
CA ASP A 289 7.15 -5.61 1.84
C ASP A 289 7.74 -7.02 2.03
N SER A 290 8.34 -7.58 0.98
CA SER A 290 8.79 -8.97 0.87
C SER A 290 10.31 -9.06 0.94
N SER A 291 10.86 -10.23 1.31
CA SER A 291 12.31 -10.36 1.44
C SER A 291 12.92 -11.72 1.11
N SER A 292 14.19 -11.70 0.75
CA SER A 292 15.02 -12.90 0.54
C SER A 292 16.33 -12.86 1.33
N ALA A 293 16.62 -13.96 2.04
CA ALA A 293 17.81 -14.12 2.88
C ALA A 293 18.71 -15.30 2.45
N GLY A 294 18.24 -16.17 1.56
CA GLY A 294 19.02 -17.29 1.03
C GLY A 294 20.10 -16.85 0.04
N LEU A 295 21.19 -17.62 -0.05
CA LEU A 295 22.24 -17.42 -1.04
C LEU A 295 21.75 -17.84 -2.43
N VAL A 296 22.06 -17.03 -3.44
CA VAL A 296 21.72 -17.26 -4.86
C VAL A 296 22.98 -17.60 -5.65
N THR A 297 22.99 -18.75 -6.32
CA THR A 297 24.09 -19.21 -7.19
C THR A 297 23.59 -19.71 -8.53
N GLY A 298 24.29 -19.41 -9.62
CA GLY A 298 23.95 -19.87 -10.97
C GLY A 298 25.16 -20.36 -11.75
N GLY A 299 24.90 -21.21 -12.75
CA GLY A 299 25.91 -21.74 -13.66
C GLY A 299 26.38 -20.71 -14.70
N ALA A 300 27.16 -21.18 -15.67
CA ALA A 300 27.69 -20.31 -16.73
C ALA A 300 26.53 -19.66 -17.53
N GLY A 301 26.58 -18.34 -17.66
CA GLY A 301 25.56 -17.56 -18.38
C GLY A 301 24.22 -17.38 -17.65
N ALA A 302 24.12 -17.79 -16.38
CA ALA A 302 22.89 -17.63 -15.61
C ALA A 302 22.66 -16.17 -15.14
N SER A 303 21.41 -15.73 -15.16
CA SER A 303 20.97 -14.46 -14.55
C SER A 303 20.84 -14.67 -13.04
N THR A 304 21.55 -13.88 -12.22
CA THR A 304 21.48 -14.01 -10.75
C THR A 304 21.20 -12.67 -10.09
N GLY A 305 20.23 -12.64 -9.18
CA GLY A 305 19.82 -11.43 -8.48
C GLY A 305 19.24 -11.73 -7.09
N GLY A 306 19.41 -10.77 -6.16
CA GLY A 306 18.93 -10.97 -4.80
C GLY A 306 17.41 -11.08 -4.71
N LEU A 307 16.68 -10.14 -5.32
CA LEU A 307 15.22 -10.13 -5.30
C LEU A 307 14.64 -10.93 -6.48
N ILE A 308 14.91 -10.47 -7.71
CA ILE A 308 14.50 -11.12 -8.97
C ILE A 308 15.77 -11.56 -9.72
N GLY A 309 15.78 -12.77 -10.29
CA GLY A 309 16.90 -13.26 -11.09
C GLY A 309 16.96 -12.65 -12.49
N ASN A 310 15.81 -12.58 -13.18
CA ASN A 310 15.64 -11.96 -14.49
C ASN A 310 14.29 -11.23 -14.56
N ASP A 311 14.30 -9.93 -14.88
CA ASP A 311 13.10 -9.13 -15.12
C ASP A 311 13.17 -8.56 -16.54
N MET A 312 12.24 -8.98 -17.41
CA MET A 312 12.09 -8.43 -18.78
C MET A 312 11.03 -7.32 -18.85
N THR A 313 10.61 -6.77 -17.71
CA THR A 313 9.88 -5.51 -17.63
C THR A 313 10.78 -4.41 -17.06
N ASP A 314 10.25 -3.23 -16.76
CA ASP A 314 11.02 -2.19 -16.05
C ASP A 314 11.47 -2.73 -14.68
N PRO A 315 12.80 -2.86 -14.42
CA PRO A 315 13.30 -3.53 -13.22
C PRO A 315 12.87 -2.82 -11.94
N ILE A 316 12.50 -3.58 -10.91
CA ILE A 316 12.24 -3.02 -9.57
C ILE A 316 13.50 -2.29 -9.09
N ALA A 317 13.38 -0.98 -8.89
CA ALA A 317 14.52 -0.12 -8.59
C ALA A 317 15.20 -0.55 -7.28
N LEU A 318 16.51 -0.75 -7.34
CA LEU A 318 17.37 -0.87 -6.16
C LEU A 318 17.57 0.54 -5.58
N ASP A 319 17.18 0.76 -4.34
CA ASP A 319 17.25 2.06 -3.67
C ASP A 319 18.58 2.22 -2.92
N SER A 320 19.01 1.21 -2.17
CA SER A 320 20.28 1.23 -1.42
C SER A 320 20.85 -0.18 -1.20
N ILE A 321 22.10 -0.26 -0.76
CA ILE A 321 22.74 -1.50 -0.31
C ILE A 321 23.44 -1.27 1.04
N ALA A 322 23.45 -2.28 1.90
CA ALA A 322 24.08 -2.22 3.21
C ALA A 322 24.75 -3.55 3.57
N ILE A 323 25.93 -3.49 4.21
CA ILE A 323 26.59 -4.66 4.76
C ILE A 323 25.87 -5.07 6.05
N THR A 324 25.21 -6.22 6.03
CA THR A 324 24.44 -6.76 7.16
C THR A 324 25.23 -7.79 7.97
N THR A 325 26.24 -8.42 7.35
CA THR A 325 27.30 -9.19 8.05
C THR A 325 28.66 -8.86 7.42
N LEU A 326 29.67 -8.54 8.23
CA LEU A 326 31.04 -8.33 7.74
C LEU A 326 31.68 -9.66 7.30
N ALA A 327 32.67 -9.57 6.39
CA ALA A 327 33.54 -10.69 6.09
C ALA A 327 34.23 -11.22 7.36
N ASN A 328 34.37 -12.54 7.47
CA ASN A 328 35.06 -13.21 8.59
C ASN A 328 36.53 -12.76 8.74
N ARG A 329 37.11 -12.17 7.68
CA ARG A 329 38.49 -11.70 7.64
C ARG A 329 38.59 -10.22 7.24
N THR A 330 38.88 -9.38 8.23
CA THR A 330 39.19 -7.94 8.07
C THR A 330 40.68 -7.62 8.29
N GLY A 331 41.52 -8.61 8.61
CA GLY A 331 42.95 -8.44 8.84
C GLY A 331 43.81 -9.29 7.90
N TYR A 332 44.84 -8.67 7.31
CA TYR A 332 45.71 -9.25 6.30
C TYR A 332 47.18 -8.89 6.58
N THR A 333 48.10 -9.77 6.22
CA THR A 333 49.53 -9.43 6.03
C THR A 333 49.79 -9.11 4.56
N ALA A 334 50.79 -8.28 4.28
CA ALA A 334 51.12 -7.89 2.92
C ALA A 334 51.35 -9.11 1.99
N GLY A 335 50.68 -9.11 0.83
CA GLY A 335 50.69 -10.18 -0.17
C GLY A 335 49.56 -11.22 -0.09
N GLU A 336 48.68 -11.18 0.92
CA GLU A 336 47.54 -12.10 1.00
C GLU A 336 46.38 -11.73 0.03
N PRO A 337 45.60 -12.71 -0.48
CA PRO A 337 44.42 -12.45 -1.28
C PRO A 337 43.21 -12.04 -0.44
N LEU A 338 42.26 -11.31 -1.03
CA LEU A 338 40.99 -10.92 -0.41
C LEU A 338 40.13 -12.16 -0.09
N ASP A 339 39.64 -12.24 1.16
CA ASP A 339 38.67 -13.24 1.61
C ASP A 339 37.34 -12.57 1.96
N ILE A 340 36.29 -12.88 1.19
CA ILE A 340 34.93 -12.36 1.38
C ILE A 340 34.02 -13.33 2.16
N THR A 341 34.56 -14.44 2.67
CA THR A 341 33.76 -15.48 3.34
C THR A 341 33.01 -14.89 4.55
N GLY A 342 31.70 -15.08 4.61
CA GLY A 342 30.83 -14.53 5.66
C GLY A 342 30.29 -13.12 5.40
N LEU A 343 30.76 -12.42 4.36
CA LEU A 343 30.21 -11.13 3.95
C LEU A 343 28.77 -11.32 3.46
N VAL A 344 27.82 -10.61 4.09
CA VAL A 344 26.43 -10.53 3.65
C VAL A 344 26.10 -9.06 3.39
N VAL A 345 25.61 -8.79 2.18
CA VAL A 345 25.15 -7.46 1.77
C VAL A 345 23.68 -7.57 1.37
N THR A 346 22.85 -6.73 1.96
CA THR A 346 21.42 -6.66 1.68
C THR A 346 21.12 -5.42 0.86
N GLY A 347 20.44 -5.60 -0.28
CA GLY A 347 19.86 -4.52 -1.06
C GLY A 347 18.43 -4.21 -0.61
N THR A 348 18.09 -2.94 -0.53
CA THR A 348 16.71 -2.45 -0.34
C THR A 348 16.20 -1.91 -1.67
N TYR A 349 14.97 -2.28 -2.03
CA TYR A 349 14.34 -2.00 -3.31
C TYR A 349 12.99 -1.28 -3.10
N ALA A 350 12.50 -0.66 -4.18
CA ALA A 350 11.20 -0.03 -4.20
C ALA A 350 10.09 -0.98 -3.69
N GLY A 351 9.11 -0.42 -2.96
CA GLY A 351 8.09 -1.21 -2.27
C GLY A 351 8.58 -1.86 -0.97
N ASN A 352 9.62 -1.32 -0.31
CA ASN A 352 10.22 -1.83 0.94
C ASN A 352 10.83 -3.24 0.83
N ASN A 353 11.01 -3.78 -0.37
CA ASN A 353 11.53 -5.14 -0.53
C ASN A 353 13.02 -5.20 -0.17
N THR A 354 13.48 -6.31 0.41
CA THR A 354 14.89 -6.48 0.80
C THR A 354 15.46 -7.82 0.37
N ALA A 355 16.72 -7.86 -0.07
CA ALA A 355 17.32 -9.10 -0.56
C ALA A 355 18.82 -9.21 -0.27
N VAL A 356 19.29 -10.39 0.13
CA VAL A 356 20.72 -10.73 0.10
C VAL A 356 21.22 -10.75 -1.34
N LEU A 357 22.31 -10.04 -1.60
CA LEU A 357 22.87 -9.85 -2.94
C LEU A 357 23.95 -10.92 -3.24
N PRO A 358 24.06 -11.41 -4.49
CA PRO A 358 25.10 -12.35 -4.91
C PRO A 358 26.46 -11.65 -5.08
N ILE A 359 27.04 -11.18 -3.98
CA ILE A 359 28.33 -10.49 -3.96
C ILE A 359 29.47 -11.47 -4.25
N THR A 360 30.42 -11.00 -5.05
CA THR A 360 31.64 -11.72 -5.43
C THR A 360 32.83 -10.76 -5.37
N ALA A 361 34.06 -11.26 -5.39
CA ALA A 361 35.26 -10.41 -5.33
C ALA A 361 35.32 -9.36 -6.45
N ALA A 362 34.67 -9.59 -7.60
CA ALA A 362 34.58 -8.63 -8.71
C ALA A 362 33.69 -7.40 -8.40
N HIS A 363 32.85 -7.47 -7.37
CA HIS A 363 32.03 -6.35 -6.89
C HIS A 363 32.75 -5.47 -5.86
N ILE A 364 33.98 -5.83 -5.47
CA ILE A 364 34.73 -5.14 -4.40
C ILE A 364 35.96 -4.45 -4.99
N THR A 365 36.12 -3.18 -4.66
CA THR A 365 37.28 -2.35 -5.04
C THR A 365 37.94 -1.75 -3.80
N GLY A 366 39.16 -1.20 -3.95
CA GLY A 366 39.92 -0.58 -2.84
C GLY A 366 40.82 -1.53 -2.04
N PHE A 367 40.74 -2.85 -2.26
CA PHE A 367 41.68 -3.80 -1.66
C PHE A 367 43.05 -3.78 -2.37
N ASP A 368 44.09 -3.46 -1.63
CA ASP A 368 45.50 -3.55 -2.05
C ASP A 368 46.33 -4.15 -0.91
N SER A 369 46.65 -5.44 -1.01
CA SER A 369 47.52 -6.10 -0.04
C SER A 369 49.01 -5.92 -0.32
N SER A 370 49.42 -5.15 -1.33
CA SER A 370 50.85 -4.87 -1.57
C SER A 370 51.41 -3.77 -0.66
N VAL A 371 50.55 -2.91 -0.11
CA VAL A 371 50.93 -1.80 0.78
C VAL A 371 50.32 -1.99 2.17
N PRO A 372 51.12 -1.95 3.26
CA PRO A 372 50.62 -1.88 4.63
C PRO A 372 49.80 -0.62 4.88
N VAL A 373 48.52 -0.77 5.22
CA VAL A 373 47.57 0.32 5.47
C VAL A 373 46.59 -0.10 6.56
N GLU A 374 46.49 0.69 7.62
CA GLU A 374 45.41 0.58 8.62
C GLU A 374 44.15 1.31 8.12
N GLY A 375 42.99 0.68 8.25
CA GLY A 375 41.71 1.29 7.83
C GLY A 375 41.55 1.44 6.32
N GLN A 376 42.17 0.56 5.51
CA GLN A 376 41.99 0.52 4.06
C GLN A 376 40.51 0.31 3.71
N VAL A 377 39.92 1.28 3.01
CA VAL A 377 38.49 1.29 2.67
C VAL A 377 38.24 0.42 1.44
N LEU A 378 37.38 -0.59 1.59
CA LEU A 378 36.87 -1.42 0.50
C LEU A 378 35.44 -0.97 0.16
N THR A 379 35.21 -0.66 -1.11
CA THR A 379 33.89 -0.30 -1.64
C THR A 379 33.28 -1.51 -2.32
N VAL A 380 32.10 -1.93 -1.85
CA VAL A 380 31.24 -2.92 -2.51
C VAL A 380 30.25 -2.16 -3.39
N THR A 381 30.28 -2.40 -4.69
CA THR A 381 29.42 -1.74 -5.68
C THR A 381 28.49 -2.77 -6.35
N TYR A 382 27.18 -2.58 -6.25
CA TYR A 382 26.18 -3.46 -6.88
C TYR A 382 25.00 -2.62 -7.41
N GLY A 383 24.57 -2.86 -8.66
CA GLY A 383 23.44 -2.15 -9.26
C GLY A 383 23.56 -0.61 -9.31
N GLY A 384 24.79 -0.08 -9.33
CA GLY A 384 25.05 1.36 -9.25
C GLY A 384 24.88 1.98 -7.86
N LYS A 385 24.73 1.16 -6.81
CA LYS A 385 24.78 1.57 -5.39
C LYS A 385 26.07 1.09 -4.75
N GLU A 386 26.50 1.79 -3.70
CA GLU A 386 27.77 1.54 -3.02
C GLU A 386 27.60 1.47 -1.50
N THR A 387 28.41 0.64 -0.87
CA THR A 387 28.58 0.56 0.59
C THR A 387 30.03 0.21 0.91
N THR A 388 30.51 0.54 2.11
CA THR A 388 31.94 0.44 2.44
C THR A 388 32.20 -0.25 3.77
N TYR A 389 33.34 -0.93 3.86
CA TYR A 389 33.92 -1.41 5.12
C TYR A 389 35.44 -1.21 5.10
N THR A 390 36.08 -1.33 6.26
CA THR A 390 37.54 -1.22 6.36
C THR A 390 38.20 -2.57 6.63
N VAL A 391 39.42 -2.72 6.11
CA VAL A 391 40.35 -3.80 6.46
C VAL A 391 41.69 -3.22 6.91
N THR A 392 42.52 -4.05 7.53
CA THR A 392 43.88 -3.67 7.94
C THR A 392 44.89 -4.58 7.25
N VAL A 393 45.80 -4.00 6.49
CA VAL A 393 46.95 -4.68 5.86
C VAL A 393 48.20 -4.33 6.67
N THR A 394 48.91 -5.34 7.16
CA THR A 394 50.07 -5.17 8.06
C THR A 394 51.40 -5.53 7.40
N VAL A 395 52.47 -4.87 7.85
CA VAL A 395 53.85 -5.32 7.55
C VAL A 395 54.10 -6.68 8.18
N GLN A 396 54.85 -7.53 7.48
CA GLN A 396 55.63 -8.57 8.15
C GLN A 396 56.78 -7.85 8.89
N ALA A 397 56.84 -7.99 10.21
CA ALA A 397 57.65 -7.10 11.06
C ALA A 397 59.17 -7.40 11.03
N GLU A 398 59.96 -6.34 10.94
CA GLU A 398 61.40 -6.30 11.22
C GLU A 398 61.66 -5.71 12.63
N PRO A 399 62.79 -6.02 13.29
CA PRO A 399 63.08 -5.57 14.65
C PRO A 399 63.36 -4.06 14.77
N ALA A 400 63.08 -3.49 15.94
CA ALA A 400 63.26 -2.07 16.22
C ALA A 400 64.69 -1.72 16.69
N ASN A 401 65.17 -0.53 16.30
CA ASN A 401 66.44 0.07 16.74
C ASN A 401 66.25 0.94 18.00
N PRO A 402 67.31 1.21 18.79
CA PRO A 402 67.23 2.10 19.94
C PRO A 402 67.09 3.59 19.55
N ALA A 403 66.64 4.40 20.50
CA ALA A 403 66.50 5.85 20.39
C ALA A 403 66.88 6.55 21.71
N ILE A 404 67.11 7.86 21.66
CA ILE A 404 67.29 8.72 22.86
C ILE A 404 66.33 9.90 22.84
N ASN A 405 65.83 10.32 24.00
CA ASN A 405 64.88 11.42 24.14
C ASN A 405 65.12 12.22 25.44
N PRO A 406 65.29 13.56 25.37
CA PRO A 406 65.48 14.36 24.16
C PRO A 406 66.86 14.15 23.51
N ALA A 407 66.93 14.26 22.18
CA ALA A 407 68.20 14.19 21.43
C ALA A 407 68.97 15.54 21.39
N ALA A 408 68.35 16.63 21.84
CA ALA A 408 68.99 17.92 22.05
C ALA A 408 68.47 18.57 23.35
N VAL A 409 69.36 19.17 24.12
CA VAL A 409 69.08 19.85 25.40
C VAL A 409 69.82 21.19 25.49
N SER A 410 69.49 22.01 26.48
CA SER A 410 70.25 23.25 26.75
C SER A 410 70.94 23.23 28.12
N PHE A 411 72.16 23.73 28.18
CA PHE A 411 72.97 23.93 29.38
C PHE A 411 73.15 25.42 29.63
N ASP A 412 72.50 25.96 30.66
CA ASP A 412 72.58 27.38 31.00
C ASP A 412 73.83 27.67 31.85
N LEU A 413 74.73 28.54 31.36
CA LEU A 413 75.92 28.95 32.12
C LEU A 413 75.59 29.82 33.33
N ALA A 414 74.39 30.42 33.40
CA ALA A 414 73.90 31.11 34.58
C ALA A 414 73.35 30.15 35.65
N ALA A 415 73.05 28.89 35.30
CA ALA A 415 72.44 27.90 36.20
C ALA A 415 72.79 26.44 35.78
N PRO A 416 74.05 25.99 35.92
CA PRO A 416 74.48 24.66 35.47
C PRO A 416 73.90 23.52 36.32
N ALA A 417 73.64 22.37 35.67
CA ALA A 417 73.05 21.15 36.25
C ALA A 417 73.54 19.86 35.55
N ASP A 418 73.21 18.69 36.08
CA ASP A 418 73.37 17.38 35.41
C ASP A 418 72.48 17.33 34.14
N ILE A 419 72.93 16.64 33.09
CA ILE A 419 72.13 16.42 31.86
C ILE A 419 71.68 14.97 31.80
N SER A 420 70.36 14.75 31.82
CA SER A 420 69.75 13.42 31.74
C SER A 420 68.90 13.26 30.47
N VAL A 421 69.04 12.13 29.79
CA VAL A 421 68.20 11.74 28.64
C VAL A 421 67.78 10.27 28.76
N PHE A 422 66.55 9.96 28.37
CA PHE A 422 66.05 8.58 28.37
C PHE A 422 66.50 7.84 27.11
N ILE A 423 66.88 6.57 27.28
CA ILE A 423 67.12 5.60 26.22
C ILE A 423 65.85 4.78 26.04
N THR A 424 65.38 4.65 24.80
CA THR A 424 64.41 3.60 24.43
C THR A 424 65.18 2.49 23.76
N TRP A 425 65.26 1.30 24.37
CA TRP A 425 65.98 0.17 23.81
C TRP A 425 65.28 -0.42 22.58
N GLY A 426 66.04 -0.69 21.52
CA GLY A 426 65.59 -1.49 20.38
C GLY A 426 65.61 -2.99 20.72
N SER A 427 64.88 -3.82 19.98
CA SER A 427 64.76 -5.26 20.26
C SER A 427 66.05 -6.08 20.05
N ALA A 428 67.13 -5.46 19.55
CA ALA A 428 68.48 -6.04 19.49
C ALA A 428 69.49 -5.33 20.43
N ALA A 429 69.10 -4.22 21.06
CA ALA A 429 69.93 -3.41 21.92
C ALA A 429 69.68 -3.75 23.40
N THR A 430 70.74 -3.92 24.17
CA THR A 430 70.71 -4.31 25.60
C THR A 430 71.75 -3.60 26.47
N SER A 431 72.68 -2.86 25.88
CA SER A 431 73.66 -2.02 26.58
C SER A 431 74.28 -0.96 25.66
N VAL A 432 74.62 0.20 26.24
CA VAL A 432 75.54 1.18 25.62
C VAL A 432 76.96 0.69 25.87
N THR A 433 77.78 0.65 24.83
CA THR A 433 79.17 0.18 24.85
C THR A 433 80.19 1.31 24.93
N GLU A 434 79.85 2.52 24.46
CA GLU A 434 80.73 3.69 24.50
C GLU A 434 79.92 4.99 24.54
N VAL A 435 80.43 6.01 25.25
CA VAL A 435 79.98 7.41 25.11
C VAL A 435 81.22 8.27 24.82
N VAL A 436 81.17 9.10 23.78
CA VAL A 436 82.30 9.92 23.30
C VAL A 436 81.88 11.38 23.21
N TYR A 437 82.54 12.25 23.97
CA TYR A 437 82.38 13.70 23.87
C TYR A 437 83.04 14.23 22.60
N ARG A 438 82.37 15.19 21.96
CA ARG A 438 82.78 15.86 20.73
C ARG A 438 82.54 17.36 20.90
N SER A 439 83.63 18.11 21.09
CA SER A 439 83.57 19.58 21.16
C SER A 439 83.32 20.16 19.77
N VAL A 440 82.17 20.81 19.55
CA VAL A 440 81.86 21.46 18.26
C VAL A 440 82.21 22.95 18.35
N THR A 441 83.51 23.27 18.31
CA THR A 441 83.97 24.65 18.39
C THR A 441 85.25 24.88 17.57
N GLY A 442 85.08 25.22 16.29
CA GLY A 442 86.18 25.65 15.40
C GLY A 442 87.04 24.53 14.83
N ASP A 443 86.44 23.63 14.04
CA ASP A 443 87.07 22.67 13.11
C ASP A 443 88.15 21.71 13.67
N VAL A 444 88.31 21.62 14.99
CA VAL A 444 89.23 20.68 15.65
C VAL A 444 88.44 19.73 16.55
N TYR A 445 88.22 18.50 16.07
CA TYR A 445 87.60 17.44 16.86
C TYR A 445 88.54 16.95 17.97
N GLY A 446 88.39 17.53 19.16
CA GLY A 446 88.73 16.84 20.40
C GLY A 446 87.68 15.76 20.67
N SER A 447 88.05 14.49 20.53
CA SER A 447 87.22 13.34 20.91
C SER A 447 87.77 12.67 22.16
N GLU A 448 86.98 12.61 23.22
CA GLU A 448 87.31 11.90 24.46
C GLU A 448 86.25 10.82 24.70
N THR A 449 86.68 9.55 24.79
CA THR A 449 85.82 8.48 25.29
C THR A 449 85.63 8.66 26.79
N LEU A 450 84.39 8.88 27.22
CA LEU A 450 84.04 9.10 28.61
C LEU A 450 84.17 7.81 29.43
N ILE A 451 84.43 7.95 30.73
CA ILE A 451 84.51 6.82 31.65
C ILE A 451 83.17 6.68 32.39
N LEU A 452 82.57 5.49 32.29
CA LEU A 452 81.35 5.12 33.02
C LEU A 452 81.59 5.23 34.54
N ASP A 453 80.55 5.67 35.26
CA ASP A 453 80.53 5.98 36.69
C ASP A 453 81.49 7.11 37.13
N ILE A 454 82.12 7.83 36.19
CA ILE A 454 82.94 9.02 36.47
C ILE A 454 82.45 10.24 35.68
N HIS A 455 82.35 10.15 34.34
CA HIS A 455 81.91 11.26 33.49
C HIS A 455 80.43 11.13 33.07
N TYR A 456 79.93 9.90 33.01
CA TYR A 456 78.52 9.58 32.77
C TYR A 456 78.09 8.37 33.60
N THR A 457 76.79 8.25 33.85
CA THR A 457 76.15 7.08 34.46
C THR A 457 74.98 6.62 33.59
N ILE A 458 74.72 5.33 33.55
CA ILE A 458 73.48 4.77 32.99
C ILE A 458 72.76 4.09 34.15
N ASP A 459 71.53 4.50 34.48
CA ASP A 459 70.78 3.84 35.55
C ASP A 459 70.26 2.47 35.06
N PRO A 460 70.64 1.34 35.70
CA PRO A 460 70.18 0.01 35.28
C PRO A 460 68.69 -0.28 35.52
N ASN A 461 67.95 0.64 36.13
CA ASN A 461 66.54 0.46 36.54
C ASN A 461 65.58 1.47 35.86
N GLU A 462 66.10 2.58 35.32
CA GLU A 462 65.29 3.68 34.77
C GLU A 462 65.70 4.07 33.34
N ASP A 463 66.47 3.23 32.64
CA ASP A 463 66.86 3.38 31.22
C ASP A 463 67.38 4.78 30.84
N THR A 464 68.06 5.45 31.77
CA THR A 464 68.45 6.86 31.65
C THR A 464 69.96 7.01 31.56
N LEU A 465 70.43 7.72 30.54
CA LEU A 465 71.81 8.20 30.40
C LEU A 465 71.94 9.57 31.04
N ILE A 466 72.92 9.74 31.94
CA ILE A 466 73.19 11.01 32.62
C ILE A 466 74.65 11.42 32.38
N ILE A 467 74.87 12.55 31.71
CA ILE A 467 76.17 13.22 31.59
C ILE A 467 76.33 14.16 32.80
N LYS A 468 77.45 14.03 33.52
CA LYS A 468 77.63 14.68 34.82
C LYS A 468 77.96 16.18 34.69
N GLN A 469 77.36 16.99 35.55
CA GLN A 469 77.61 18.42 35.70
C GLN A 469 79.09 18.73 35.93
N ASP A 470 79.77 17.91 36.74
CA ASP A 470 81.19 18.09 37.06
C ASP A 470 82.09 17.90 35.82
N TYR A 471 81.69 17.04 34.87
CA TYR A 471 82.35 16.94 33.56
C TYR A 471 82.01 18.17 32.69
N LEU A 472 80.71 18.47 32.54
CA LEU A 472 80.20 19.57 31.69
C LEU A 472 80.72 20.96 32.10
N SER A 473 80.89 21.20 33.40
CA SER A 473 81.44 22.45 33.95
C SER A 473 82.97 22.46 34.06
N GLY A 474 83.61 21.30 33.93
CA GLY A 474 85.06 21.19 33.68
C GLY A 474 85.43 21.53 32.23
N LEU A 475 84.49 21.44 31.29
CA LEU A 475 84.63 21.94 29.93
C LEU A 475 84.47 23.48 29.91
N SER A 476 85.33 24.17 29.16
CA SER A 476 85.32 25.64 29.03
C SER A 476 84.24 26.13 28.05
N LEU A 477 82.97 25.82 28.33
CA LEU A 477 81.82 26.11 27.47
C LEU A 477 81.50 27.61 27.41
N THR A 478 80.87 28.05 26.31
CA THR A 478 80.55 29.47 26.04
C THR A 478 79.11 29.62 25.55
N ALA A 479 78.38 30.63 26.03
CA ALA A 479 77.01 30.91 25.57
C ALA A 479 77.00 31.27 24.07
N GLY A 480 76.09 30.65 23.32
CA GLY A 480 76.04 30.66 21.86
C GLY A 480 76.76 29.49 21.17
N THR A 481 77.34 28.54 21.91
CA THR A 481 77.94 27.31 21.36
C THR A 481 77.06 26.08 21.60
N ALA A 482 77.38 24.98 20.91
CA ALA A 482 76.83 23.66 21.15
C ALA A 482 77.96 22.62 21.27
N VAL A 483 77.71 21.53 21.98
CA VAL A 483 78.62 20.36 22.05
C VAL A 483 77.84 19.06 21.89
N GLU A 484 78.52 17.98 21.50
CA GLU A 484 77.88 16.71 21.18
C GLU A 484 78.43 15.53 22.00
N PHE A 485 77.58 14.54 22.26
CA PHE A 485 77.93 13.25 22.83
C PHE A 485 77.44 12.14 21.92
N ALA A 486 78.35 11.36 21.34
CA ALA A 486 78.02 10.17 20.55
C ALA A 486 77.92 8.95 21.46
N ILE A 487 76.84 8.18 21.33
CA ILE A 487 76.43 7.10 22.22
C ILE A 487 76.30 5.83 21.38
N THR A 488 77.18 4.86 21.61
CA THR A 488 77.29 3.61 20.82
C THR A 488 76.62 2.46 21.55
N PHE A 489 75.82 1.66 20.86
CA PHE A 489 75.09 0.51 21.41
C PHE A 489 75.76 -0.83 21.05
N ASN A 490 75.41 -1.92 21.75
CA ASN A 490 76.07 -3.22 21.60
C ASN A 490 75.84 -3.90 20.23
N GLU A 491 74.77 -3.57 19.53
CA GLU A 491 74.49 -4.02 18.15
C GLU A 491 75.12 -3.09 17.09
N GLY A 492 75.84 -2.05 17.52
CA GLY A 492 76.65 -1.18 16.67
C GLY A 492 75.93 0.06 16.13
N SER A 493 74.70 0.35 16.58
CA SER A 493 74.08 1.65 16.30
C SER A 493 74.77 2.77 17.10
N VAL A 494 74.69 4.00 16.60
CA VAL A 494 75.25 5.20 17.25
C VAL A 494 74.23 6.32 17.17
N LEU A 495 73.97 6.99 18.29
CA LEU A 495 73.09 8.16 18.40
C LEU A 495 73.88 9.37 18.92
N THR A 496 73.45 10.58 18.60
CA THR A 496 74.08 11.83 19.06
C THR A 496 73.13 12.62 19.94
N LEU A 497 73.60 13.01 21.12
CA LEU A 497 72.99 14.02 21.99
C LEU A 497 73.69 15.37 21.78
N THR A 498 72.96 16.40 21.39
CA THR A 498 73.46 17.79 21.29
C THR A 498 73.12 18.60 22.55
N VAL A 499 74.02 19.48 22.98
CA VAL A 499 73.88 20.34 24.16
C VAL A 499 74.15 21.80 23.78
N ASP A 500 73.11 22.62 23.70
CA ASP A 500 73.15 24.04 23.35
C ASP A 500 73.37 24.95 24.58
N VAL A 501 74.05 26.08 24.42
CA VAL A 501 74.41 27.00 25.53
C VAL A 501 73.86 28.42 25.23
N VAL A 502 73.09 29.08 26.14
CA VAL A 502 72.03 30.07 25.74
C VAL A 502 71.90 31.38 26.55
N SER A 503 71.24 32.46 26.01
CA SER A 503 70.75 33.69 26.73
C SER A 503 69.94 34.80 25.90
N ASN A 504 68.59 34.72 25.72
CA ASN A 504 67.56 35.81 25.42
C ASN A 504 67.52 36.51 23.98
N HIS A 505 66.53 37.32 23.43
CA HIS A 505 65.17 37.92 23.73
C HIS A 505 64.30 38.29 22.43
N ILE A 506 63.07 38.91 22.47
CA ILE A 506 62.03 39.01 21.36
C ILE A 506 61.17 40.36 21.22
N PRO A 507 60.52 40.75 20.05
CA PRO A 507 59.79 42.05 19.74
C PRO A 507 58.20 42.12 19.62
N SER A 508 57.57 43.07 18.84
CA SER A 508 56.14 43.57 18.87
C SER A 508 55.32 43.62 17.53
N GLY A 509 53.99 43.93 17.52
CA GLY A 509 53.19 44.28 16.32
C GLY A 509 51.66 44.57 16.48
N ASN A 510 51.24 45.86 16.38
CA ASN A 510 49.84 46.34 16.51
C ASN A 510 49.32 47.06 15.23
N ALA A 511 48.13 46.69 14.72
CA ALA A 511 47.59 47.13 13.42
C ALA A 511 46.25 47.91 13.48
N ASN A 512 45.82 48.44 14.63
CA ASN A 512 44.52 49.10 14.77
C ASN A 512 44.49 50.57 14.29
N LEU A 513 43.31 51.08 13.91
CA LEU A 513 43.00 52.52 13.91
C LEU A 513 42.69 53.02 15.33
N SER A 514 42.99 54.29 15.60
CA SER A 514 42.58 55.04 16.81
C SER A 514 41.47 56.05 16.54
N GLY A 515 41.13 56.33 15.28
CA GLY A 515 40.03 57.22 14.90
C GLY A 515 39.65 57.13 13.42
N LEU A 516 38.37 57.39 13.11
CA LEU A 516 37.84 57.54 11.75
C LEU A 516 36.69 58.55 11.73
N THR A 517 36.71 59.52 10.80
CA THR A 517 35.61 60.50 10.63
C THR A 517 35.29 60.79 9.16
N LEU A 518 34.07 61.29 8.92
CA LEU A 518 33.57 61.74 7.61
C LEU A 518 33.32 63.26 7.61
N SER A 519 33.42 63.90 6.45
CA SER A 519 33.13 65.34 6.29
C SER A 519 31.65 65.69 6.14
N THR A 520 30.81 64.70 5.86
CA THR A 520 29.34 64.81 5.74
C THR A 520 28.74 63.39 5.79
N GLY A 521 27.52 63.26 6.30
CA GLY A 521 26.98 61.98 6.78
C GLY A 521 27.57 61.59 8.14
N THR A 522 26.87 60.71 8.86
CA THR A 522 27.27 60.21 10.19
C THR A 522 27.57 58.72 10.08
N LEU A 523 28.71 58.28 10.64
CA LEU A 523 29.05 56.86 10.71
C LEU A 523 28.05 56.11 11.62
N VAL A 524 27.55 54.99 11.11
CA VAL A 524 26.74 54.01 11.84
C VAL A 524 27.41 52.64 11.73
N PRO A 525 27.80 52.00 12.86
CA PRO A 525 27.81 52.54 14.22
C PRO A 525 28.80 53.71 14.38
N VAL A 526 28.80 54.35 15.56
CA VAL A 526 29.88 55.29 15.92
C VAL A 526 31.22 54.53 15.93
N PHE A 527 32.30 55.19 15.52
CA PHE A 527 33.61 54.54 15.35
C PHE A 527 34.12 53.85 16.63
N ASP A 528 34.53 52.60 16.46
CA ASP A 528 35.18 51.74 17.45
C ASP A 528 36.38 51.04 16.78
N PRO A 529 37.55 50.95 17.44
CA PRO A 529 38.78 50.40 16.83
C PRO A 529 38.68 48.91 16.43
N ASP A 530 37.72 48.15 16.97
CA ASP A 530 37.51 46.74 16.63
C ASP A 530 36.34 46.48 15.67
N VAL A 531 35.50 47.49 15.41
CA VAL A 531 34.49 47.43 14.36
C VAL A 531 35.10 47.83 13.00
N THR A 532 35.03 46.92 12.03
CA THR A 532 35.64 47.05 10.70
C THR A 532 34.66 47.40 9.57
N GLY A 533 33.37 47.61 9.86
CA GLY A 533 32.33 47.90 8.87
C GLY A 533 31.35 48.98 9.34
N TYR A 534 31.10 49.97 8.47
CA TYR A 534 30.28 51.16 8.76
C TYR A 534 29.40 51.55 7.57
N THR A 535 28.31 52.27 7.84
CA THR A 535 27.49 52.95 6.83
C THR A 535 27.32 54.45 7.14
N ALA A 536 26.92 55.24 6.14
CA ALA A 536 26.48 56.62 6.31
C ALA A 536 25.55 57.06 5.16
N ASP A 537 24.41 57.69 5.46
CA ASP A 537 23.50 58.25 4.44
C ASP A 537 23.79 59.73 4.14
N VAL A 538 23.63 60.12 2.88
CA VAL A 538 23.72 61.51 2.40
C VAL A 538 22.59 61.87 1.41
N ALA A 539 22.19 63.14 1.43
CA ALA A 539 21.14 63.66 0.55
C ALA A 539 21.56 63.64 -0.93
N SER A 540 20.58 63.60 -1.84
CA SER A 540 20.77 63.47 -3.29
C SER A 540 21.68 64.55 -3.92
N GLY A 541 21.76 65.74 -3.32
CA GLY A 541 22.66 66.82 -3.76
C GLY A 541 24.15 66.65 -3.37
N VAL A 542 24.53 65.68 -2.55
CA VAL A 542 25.90 65.53 -2.02
C VAL A 542 26.78 64.74 -3.00
N GLY A 543 27.65 65.44 -3.74
CA GLY A 543 28.50 64.82 -4.78
C GLY A 543 29.80 64.16 -4.31
N SER A 544 30.23 64.36 -3.06
CA SER A 544 31.49 63.82 -2.51
C SER A 544 31.51 63.86 -0.98
N VAL A 545 32.41 63.08 -0.36
CA VAL A 545 32.66 63.02 1.08
C VAL A 545 34.16 62.88 1.37
N GLY A 546 34.67 63.59 2.38
CA GLY A 546 36.03 63.43 2.89
C GLY A 546 36.11 62.38 4.00
N VAL A 547 37.16 61.55 3.99
CA VAL A 547 37.36 60.41 4.92
C VAL A 547 38.71 60.55 5.62
N THR A 548 38.74 60.45 6.95
CA THR A 548 39.92 60.80 7.79
C THR A 548 40.25 59.70 8.81
N PRO A 549 41.22 58.81 8.56
CA PRO A 549 41.67 57.77 9.49
C PRO A 549 42.90 58.17 10.32
N VAL A 550 43.09 57.58 11.50
CA VAL A 550 44.26 57.73 12.39
C VAL A 550 44.72 56.36 12.89
N SER A 551 46.01 56.03 12.86
CA SER A 551 46.54 54.75 13.39
C SER A 551 46.64 54.74 14.92
N ALA A 552 46.66 53.54 15.53
CA ALA A 552 46.88 53.35 16.97
C ALA A 552 48.36 53.14 17.34
N ASP A 553 49.17 52.60 16.42
CA ASP A 553 50.63 52.55 16.55
C ASP A 553 51.28 53.65 15.70
N SER A 554 52.36 54.24 16.19
CA SER A 554 53.15 55.27 15.50
C SER A 554 54.06 54.71 14.40
N HIS A 555 54.33 53.40 14.41
CA HIS A 555 55.12 52.71 13.39
C HIS A 555 54.25 52.06 12.32
N ALA A 556 52.91 52.15 12.44
CA ALA A 556 51.97 51.63 11.47
C ALA A 556 51.72 52.60 10.30
N THR A 557 51.37 52.06 9.14
CA THR A 557 51.07 52.82 7.90
C THR A 557 49.61 52.66 7.49
N VAL A 558 49.04 53.64 6.77
CA VAL A 558 47.59 53.69 6.43
C VAL A 558 47.34 54.06 4.96
N THR A 559 46.33 53.44 4.34
CA THR A 559 45.80 53.80 3.00
C THR A 559 44.27 53.93 3.00
N VAL A 560 43.71 54.73 2.09
CA VAL A 560 42.26 54.85 1.81
C VAL A 560 42.05 54.67 0.30
N ASN A 561 41.19 53.73 -0.09
CA ASN A 561 41.01 53.27 -1.47
C ASN A 561 42.35 53.03 -2.20
N GLY A 562 43.30 52.39 -1.52
CA GLY A 562 44.66 52.11 -2.00
C GLY A 562 45.59 53.33 -2.08
N THR A 563 45.10 54.54 -1.83
CA THR A 563 45.91 55.77 -1.79
C THR A 563 46.51 55.95 -0.38
N PRO A 564 47.83 56.08 -0.21
CA PRO A 564 48.42 56.36 1.10
C PRO A 564 47.94 57.67 1.70
N VAL A 565 47.65 57.66 3.01
CA VAL A 565 47.24 58.86 3.77
C VAL A 565 48.04 58.98 5.06
N THR A 566 48.48 60.19 5.38
CA THR A 566 49.05 60.49 6.70
C THR A 566 47.94 60.48 7.73
N GLY A 567 48.12 59.76 8.85
CA GLY A 567 47.13 59.67 9.92
C GLY A 567 46.63 61.06 10.37
N GLY A 568 45.31 61.24 10.41
CA GLY A 568 44.64 62.51 10.70
C GLY A 568 44.38 63.42 9.49
N SER A 569 44.74 62.99 8.26
CA SER A 569 44.50 63.76 7.03
C SER A 569 43.30 63.22 6.25
N ALA A 570 42.45 64.14 5.76
CA ALA A 570 41.23 63.80 5.03
C ALA A 570 41.48 63.56 3.53
N LEU A 571 40.98 62.45 2.97
CA LEU A 571 40.95 62.18 1.53
C LEU A 571 39.51 62.34 0.99
N SER A 572 39.33 63.09 -0.11
CA SER A 572 38.02 63.30 -0.73
C SER A 572 37.66 62.18 -1.72
N VAL A 573 36.45 61.64 -1.60
CA VAL A 573 35.90 60.56 -2.43
C VAL A 573 34.62 61.05 -3.11
N ALA A 574 34.52 60.88 -4.43
CA ALA A 574 33.32 61.22 -5.19
C ALA A 574 32.21 60.17 -5.00
N LEU A 575 30.94 60.59 -5.03
CA LEU A 575 29.78 59.73 -4.77
C LEU A 575 28.82 59.67 -5.96
N SER A 576 28.55 58.46 -6.44
CA SER A 576 27.41 58.14 -7.30
C SER A 576 26.12 58.06 -6.47
N THR A 577 24.96 58.11 -7.13
CA THR A 577 23.66 57.81 -6.50
C THR A 577 23.61 56.32 -6.09
N GLY A 578 23.03 56.01 -4.94
CA GLY A 578 23.08 54.69 -4.31
C GLY A 578 24.31 54.49 -3.41
N ASN A 579 24.69 53.22 -3.18
CA ASN A 579 25.78 52.84 -2.28
C ASN A 579 27.17 53.04 -2.91
N ASN A 580 28.09 53.64 -2.16
CA ASN A 580 29.49 53.87 -2.54
C ASN A 580 30.42 53.30 -1.47
N THR A 581 31.28 52.34 -1.80
CA THR A 581 32.17 51.68 -0.83
C THR A 581 33.55 52.35 -0.76
N VAL A 582 34.04 52.59 0.45
CA VAL A 582 35.39 53.07 0.76
C VAL A 582 36.10 52.05 1.64
N SER A 583 37.33 51.66 1.28
CA SER A 583 38.18 50.71 2.01
C SER A 583 39.41 51.41 2.59
N ILE A 584 39.81 51.03 3.81
CA ILE A 584 40.88 51.67 4.57
C ILE A 584 41.75 50.57 5.18
N VAL A 585 43.06 50.56 4.91
CA VAL A 585 43.97 49.48 5.36
C VAL A 585 45.07 50.04 6.25
N VAL A 586 45.38 49.35 7.35
CA VAL A 586 46.44 49.67 8.31
C VAL A 586 47.43 48.50 8.41
N THR A 587 48.75 48.76 8.48
CA THR A 587 49.80 47.72 8.58
C THR A 587 50.85 48.06 9.65
N ALA A 588 51.20 47.09 10.50
CA ALA A 588 52.07 47.18 11.68
C ALA A 588 53.56 46.86 11.42
N GLU A 589 54.41 47.09 12.43
CA GLU A 589 55.87 46.88 12.37
C GLU A 589 56.29 45.43 12.03
N ASN A 590 55.61 44.41 12.55
CA ASN A 590 55.85 43.01 12.18
C ASN A 590 55.14 42.57 10.88
N GLY A 591 54.51 43.49 10.14
CA GLY A 591 53.78 43.22 8.90
C GLY A 591 52.30 42.81 9.06
N THR A 592 51.78 42.69 10.28
CA THR A 592 50.33 42.40 10.51
C THR A 592 49.46 43.55 9.98
N ALA A 593 48.32 43.25 9.34
CA ALA A 593 47.43 44.28 8.76
C ALA A 593 45.94 44.09 9.12
N LYS A 594 45.18 45.19 9.14
CA LYS A 594 43.73 45.26 9.43
C LYS A 594 43.02 46.20 8.45
N THR A 595 41.79 45.88 8.05
CA THR A 595 41.02 46.64 7.07
C THR A 595 39.68 47.10 7.65
N TYR A 596 39.28 48.34 7.35
CA TYR A 596 38.03 48.98 7.74
C TYR A 596 37.27 49.44 6.49
N THR A 597 35.95 49.32 6.47
CA THR A 597 35.10 49.62 5.30
C THR A 597 33.97 50.57 5.67
N VAL A 598 33.67 51.55 4.82
CA VAL A 598 32.55 52.49 4.97
C VAL A 598 31.70 52.47 3.69
N ILE A 599 30.39 52.27 3.80
CA ILE A 599 29.44 52.34 2.69
C ILE A 599 28.62 53.63 2.80
N VAL A 600 28.80 54.55 1.85
CA VAL A 600 28.11 55.84 1.82
C VAL A 600 26.97 55.82 0.79
N ASN A 601 25.74 55.93 1.27
CA ASN A 601 24.52 55.83 0.47
C ASN A 601 23.99 57.22 0.10
N ARG A 602 23.75 57.48 -1.19
CA ARG A 602 23.29 58.77 -1.72
C ARG A 602 21.89 58.64 -2.35
N ALA A 603 20.91 59.36 -1.81
CA ALA A 603 19.52 59.28 -2.25
C ALA A 603 19.28 59.73 -3.72
N ALA A 604 18.18 59.25 -4.33
CA ALA A 604 17.76 59.55 -5.70
C ALA A 604 16.62 60.60 -5.77
N PRO A 605 16.39 61.27 -6.92
CA PRO A 605 15.22 62.12 -7.16
C PRO A 605 13.96 61.30 -7.52
N ALA A 606 12.78 61.90 -7.36
CA ALA A 606 11.48 61.27 -7.64
C ALA A 606 11.11 61.23 -9.14
N VAL A 607 10.17 60.34 -9.51
CA VAL A 607 9.78 60.03 -10.90
C VAL A 607 8.26 60.16 -11.11
N THR A 608 7.86 60.56 -12.31
CA THR A 608 6.46 60.68 -12.77
C THR A 608 6.24 59.88 -14.06
N TYR A 609 5.00 59.47 -14.31
CA TYR A 609 4.57 58.68 -15.47
C TYR A 609 3.29 59.26 -16.10
N THR A 610 3.12 59.07 -17.40
CA THR A 610 2.00 59.60 -18.21
C THR A 610 0.83 58.61 -18.28
N VAL A 611 -0.39 59.13 -18.41
CA VAL A 611 -1.61 58.36 -18.72
C VAL A 611 -2.08 58.70 -20.13
N THR A 612 -2.24 57.69 -20.99
CA THR A 612 -2.52 57.82 -22.43
C THR A 612 -3.77 57.03 -22.82
N TYR A 613 -4.69 57.66 -23.57
CA TYR A 613 -5.97 57.08 -23.97
C TYR A 613 -6.03 56.77 -25.48
N HIS A 614 -6.47 55.56 -25.84
CA HIS A 614 -6.42 55.02 -27.21
C HIS A 614 -7.80 54.70 -27.76
N ALA A 615 -8.08 55.16 -28.99
CA ALA A 615 -9.37 54.97 -29.66
C ALA A 615 -9.70 53.52 -30.03
N ASN A 616 -8.68 52.65 -30.12
CA ASN A 616 -8.81 51.21 -30.33
C ASN A 616 -9.82 50.82 -31.44
N GLY A 617 -9.61 51.33 -32.66
CA GLY A 617 -10.50 51.15 -33.80
C GLY A 617 -11.55 52.25 -34.01
N GLY A 618 -11.88 53.02 -32.96
CA GLY A 618 -12.65 54.25 -33.06
C GLY A 618 -11.87 55.41 -33.67
N THR A 619 -12.50 56.58 -33.78
CA THR A 619 -11.89 57.82 -34.35
C THR A 619 -12.15 59.04 -33.46
N GLY A 620 -11.73 60.24 -33.87
CA GLY A 620 -11.93 61.46 -33.09
C GLY A 620 -10.71 61.86 -32.23
N THR A 621 -10.95 62.60 -31.15
CA THR A 621 -9.90 63.20 -30.29
C THR A 621 -9.82 62.52 -28.94
N ALA A 622 -8.59 62.28 -28.45
CA ALA A 622 -8.35 61.66 -27.15
C ALA A 622 -8.69 62.59 -25.96
N PRO A 623 -9.05 62.02 -24.79
CA PRO A 623 -9.05 62.74 -23.51
C PRO A 623 -7.69 63.34 -23.14
N GLU A 624 -7.67 64.30 -22.20
CA GLU A 624 -6.47 65.05 -21.83
C GLU A 624 -5.44 64.19 -21.05
N GLU A 625 -4.29 63.92 -21.68
CA GLU A 625 -3.17 63.21 -21.06
C GLU A 625 -2.42 64.08 -20.05
N THR A 626 -2.13 63.54 -18.87
CA THR A 626 -1.40 64.29 -17.82
C THR A 626 -0.49 63.39 -17.00
N ASP A 627 0.74 63.85 -16.73
CA ASP A 627 1.68 63.14 -15.86
C ASP A 627 1.19 63.09 -14.41
N LYS A 628 1.47 61.96 -13.74
CA LYS A 628 1.23 61.72 -12.31
C LYS A 628 2.50 61.15 -11.65
N PRO A 629 2.74 61.42 -10.35
CA PRO A 629 3.66 60.61 -9.56
C PRO A 629 3.22 59.13 -9.56
N ALA A 630 4.17 58.20 -9.42
CA ALA A 630 3.82 56.81 -9.11
C ALA A 630 2.97 56.73 -7.83
N GLU A 631 2.07 55.75 -7.77
CA GLU A 631 1.17 55.47 -6.64
C GLU A 631 0.10 56.56 -6.35
N ALA A 632 0.06 57.65 -7.13
CA ALA A 632 -0.97 58.69 -6.99
C ALA A 632 -2.31 58.28 -7.63
N THR A 633 -3.43 58.60 -6.98
CA THR A 633 -4.79 58.30 -7.47
C THR A 633 -5.40 59.44 -8.30
N PHE A 634 -6.11 59.12 -9.37
CA PHE A 634 -6.88 60.04 -10.21
C PHE A 634 -8.20 59.38 -10.67
N GLN A 635 -9.03 60.08 -11.45
CA GLN A 635 -10.29 59.53 -11.99
C GLN A 635 -10.17 59.28 -13.50
N ALA A 636 -10.74 58.17 -13.98
CA ALA A 636 -10.82 57.85 -15.41
C ALA A 636 -11.69 58.87 -16.17
N ALA A 637 -11.29 59.23 -17.38
CA ALA A 637 -11.97 60.27 -18.18
C ALA A 637 -13.22 59.75 -18.91
N ASP A 638 -14.12 60.67 -19.26
CA ASP A 638 -15.20 60.41 -20.22
C ASP A 638 -14.64 60.08 -21.62
N ASN A 639 -15.32 59.21 -22.36
CA ASN A 639 -14.94 58.92 -23.74
C ASN A 639 -15.25 60.10 -24.68
N SER A 640 -14.24 60.54 -25.42
CA SER A 640 -14.32 61.57 -26.46
C SER A 640 -14.03 61.05 -27.88
N PHE A 641 -13.90 59.73 -28.05
CA PHE A 641 -13.76 59.08 -29.36
C PHE A 641 -15.12 58.69 -29.96
N ASP A 642 -15.26 58.87 -31.27
CA ASP A 642 -16.35 58.39 -32.10
C ASP A 642 -16.24 56.85 -32.31
N PRO A 643 -17.34 56.08 -32.17
CA PRO A 643 -17.31 54.62 -32.30
C PRO A 643 -17.05 54.11 -33.73
N PRO A 644 -16.53 52.87 -33.87
CA PRO A 644 -16.56 52.13 -35.14
C PRO A 644 -17.99 52.00 -35.68
N SER A 645 -18.13 51.98 -37.01
CA SER A 645 -19.44 51.88 -37.69
C SER A 645 -20.17 50.58 -37.33
N GLY A 646 -21.23 50.69 -36.53
CA GLY A 646 -22.06 49.55 -36.09
C GLY A 646 -21.90 49.19 -34.60
N MET A 647 -21.01 49.87 -33.88
CA MET A 647 -20.70 49.60 -32.48
C MET A 647 -21.04 50.78 -31.55
N GLN A 648 -21.05 50.53 -30.23
CA GLN A 648 -21.12 51.55 -29.19
C GLN A 648 -19.96 51.42 -28.17
N PHE A 649 -19.65 52.51 -27.44
CA PHE A 649 -18.64 52.49 -26.37
C PHE A 649 -19.15 51.71 -25.17
N LYS A 650 -18.33 50.78 -24.68
CA LYS A 650 -18.62 49.90 -23.53
C LYS A 650 -17.96 50.43 -22.26
N HIS A 651 -16.61 50.44 -22.23
CA HIS A 651 -15.78 50.95 -21.13
C HIS A 651 -14.32 51.16 -21.59
N TRP A 652 -13.46 51.68 -20.72
CA TRP A 652 -12.00 51.64 -20.90
C TRP A 652 -11.43 50.32 -20.38
N ASN A 653 -10.39 49.79 -21.00
CA ASN A 653 -9.63 48.63 -20.49
C ASN A 653 -8.12 48.87 -20.62
N THR A 654 -7.29 48.31 -19.73
CA THR A 654 -5.82 48.34 -19.85
C THR A 654 -5.26 47.53 -21.03
N SER A 655 -6.11 46.72 -21.69
CA SER A 655 -5.79 45.93 -22.88
C SER A 655 -6.78 46.24 -24.01
N PRO A 656 -6.35 46.27 -25.30
CA PRO A 656 -7.25 46.51 -26.43
C PRO A 656 -8.26 45.37 -26.69
N ASP A 657 -7.97 44.15 -26.21
CA ASP A 657 -8.76 42.93 -26.48
C ASP A 657 -9.78 42.59 -25.36
N ASP A 658 -10.05 43.55 -24.46
CA ASP A 658 -10.94 43.46 -23.28
C ASP A 658 -10.58 42.40 -22.20
N ASP A 659 -9.37 41.83 -22.24
CA ASP A 659 -8.88 40.84 -21.27
C ASP A 659 -8.13 41.44 -20.06
N GLY A 660 -7.89 42.76 -20.07
CA GLY A 660 -7.25 43.51 -18.99
C GLY A 660 -8.23 44.06 -17.93
N THR A 661 -7.76 45.03 -17.13
CA THR A 661 -8.59 45.66 -16.09
C THR A 661 -9.49 46.74 -16.71
N SER A 662 -10.80 46.59 -16.51
CA SER A 662 -11.82 47.52 -17.01
C SER A 662 -12.09 48.68 -16.05
N TYR A 663 -12.38 49.87 -16.60
CA TYR A 663 -12.77 51.08 -15.87
C TYR A 663 -13.90 51.82 -16.61
N ALA A 664 -14.93 52.22 -15.88
CA ALA A 664 -15.93 53.16 -16.37
C ALA A 664 -15.43 54.62 -16.25
N PRO A 665 -15.96 55.56 -17.05
CA PRO A 665 -15.76 56.98 -16.81
C PRO A 665 -16.10 57.40 -15.38
N GLY A 666 -15.19 58.12 -14.73
CA GLY A 666 -15.32 58.53 -13.33
C GLY A 666 -14.86 57.52 -12.28
N ASP A 667 -14.38 56.32 -12.66
CA ASP A 667 -13.77 55.37 -11.71
C ASP A 667 -12.40 55.83 -11.22
N THR A 668 -12.06 55.49 -9.97
CA THR A 668 -10.78 55.87 -9.36
C THR A 668 -9.66 54.91 -9.74
N VAL A 669 -8.65 55.43 -10.41
CA VAL A 669 -7.46 54.72 -10.91
C VAL A 669 -6.25 55.09 -10.04
N THR A 670 -5.42 54.10 -9.68
CA THR A 670 -4.12 54.33 -9.01
C THR A 670 -2.99 54.24 -10.03
N MET A 671 -2.10 55.24 -10.07
CA MET A 671 -1.01 55.29 -11.05
C MET A 671 0.04 54.20 -10.77
N PRO A 672 0.32 53.27 -11.71
CA PRO A 672 1.41 52.31 -11.55
C PRO A 672 2.79 52.98 -11.67
N ALA A 673 3.85 52.24 -11.35
CA ALA A 673 5.24 52.68 -11.54
C ALA A 673 5.74 52.57 -13.00
N ASN A 674 4.85 52.84 -13.96
CA ASN A 674 5.08 52.83 -15.41
C ASN A 674 4.00 53.66 -16.13
N PRO A 675 4.17 54.01 -17.42
CA PRO A 675 3.13 54.71 -18.18
C PRO A 675 1.88 53.83 -18.37
N LEU A 676 0.70 54.41 -18.13
CA LEU A 676 -0.57 53.69 -18.17
C LEU A 676 -1.32 53.97 -19.48
N ASN A 677 -1.63 52.91 -20.23
CA ASN A 677 -2.44 52.99 -21.44
C ASN A 677 -3.85 52.49 -21.14
N LEU A 678 -4.87 53.20 -21.64
CA LEU A 678 -6.28 52.80 -21.57
C LEU A 678 -6.88 52.79 -22.98
N TYR A 679 -7.50 51.68 -23.36
CA TYR A 679 -8.06 51.41 -24.67
C TYR A 679 -9.60 51.44 -24.60
N ALA A 680 -10.25 52.09 -25.55
CA ALA A 680 -11.70 52.06 -25.66
C ALA A 680 -12.17 50.67 -26.09
N ILE A 681 -13.15 50.09 -25.40
CA ILE A 681 -13.78 48.83 -25.82
C ILE A 681 -15.13 49.14 -26.48
N TRP A 682 -15.38 48.47 -27.60
CA TRP A 682 -16.56 48.66 -28.44
C TRP A 682 -17.33 47.35 -28.56
N GLU A 683 -18.66 47.41 -28.57
CA GLU A 683 -19.54 46.24 -28.74
C GLU A 683 -20.48 46.37 -29.94
N ASP A 684 -20.71 45.26 -30.64
CA ASP A 684 -21.53 45.16 -31.86
C ASP A 684 -23.04 45.15 -31.55
N MET A 685 -23.84 45.86 -32.35
CA MET A 685 -25.29 45.89 -32.22
C MET A 685 -26.01 44.64 -32.81
N SER A 686 -25.31 43.60 -33.25
CA SER A 686 -25.88 42.41 -33.88
C SER A 686 -25.25 41.07 -33.49
N SER A 687 -25.94 40.30 -32.62
CA SER A 687 -25.66 38.89 -32.32
C SER A 687 -26.40 37.93 -33.28
N PRO A 688 -25.95 36.69 -33.49
CA PRO A 688 -26.62 35.71 -34.36
C PRO A 688 -27.93 35.17 -33.76
N ASP A 689 -28.97 35.01 -34.59
CA ASP A 689 -30.31 34.56 -34.17
C ASP A 689 -30.40 33.10 -33.68
N THR A 690 -29.43 32.24 -34.02
CA THR A 690 -29.42 30.80 -33.70
C THR A 690 -28.02 30.17 -33.58
N TYR A 691 -27.95 29.06 -32.84
CA TYR A 691 -26.83 28.13 -32.65
C TYR A 691 -27.26 26.67 -32.92
N ILE A 692 -26.30 25.75 -33.10
CA ILE A 692 -26.52 24.34 -33.46
C ILE A 692 -25.92 23.38 -32.41
N VAL A 693 -26.74 22.47 -31.88
CA VAL A 693 -26.32 21.35 -31.03
C VAL A 693 -26.37 20.06 -31.83
N THR A 694 -25.20 19.47 -32.10
CA THR A 694 -25.06 18.19 -32.81
C THR A 694 -24.84 17.05 -31.82
N ILE A 695 -25.43 15.87 -32.09
CA ILE A 695 -25.20 14.62 -31.35
C ILE A 695 -24.49 13.61 -32.26
N ALA A 696 -23.54 12.85 -31.72
CA ALA A 696 -22.93 11.71 -32.39
C ALA A 696 -23.75 10.42 -32.21
N ASP A 697 -23.93 9.65 -33.29
CA ASP A 697 -24.54 8.32 -33.25
C ASP A 697 -23.64 7.29 -32.54
N SER A 698 -24.26 6.27 -31.94
CA SER A 698 -23.57 5.14 -31.30
C SER A 698 -24.26 3.82 -31.61
N ALA A 699 -23.50 2.73 -31.67
CA ALA A 699 -24.03 1.37 -31.79
C ALA A 699 -24.39 0.75 -30.42
N LEU A 700 -24.01 1.40 -29.31
CA LEU A 700 -24.13 0.88 -27.94
C LEU A 700 -25.32 1.49 -27.16
N GLY A 701 -26.12 2.31 -27.83
CA GLY A 701 -27.30 2.97 -27.29
C GLY A 701 -27.81 4.05 -28.24
N THR A 702 -28.99 4.60 -27.96
CA THR A 702 -29.60 5.69 -28.75
C THR A 702 -29.48 7.03 -28.02
N ALA A 703 -29.56 8.13 -28.78
CA ALA A 703 -29.46 9.49 -28.25
C ALA A 703 -30.36 10.46 -29.03
N THR A 704 -30.88 11.47 -28.35
CA THR A 704 -31.88 12.43 -28.87
C THR A 704 -31.72 13.81 -28.23
N GLY A 705 -32.25 14.86 -28.88
CA GLY A 705 -32.29 16.24 -28.35
C GLY A 705 -31.37 17.25 -29.04
N GLY A 706 -30.66 16.87 -30.10
CA GLY A 706 -29.91 17.79 -30.95
C GLY A 706 -30.80 18.56 -31.94
N GLY A 707 -30.32 19.69 -32.43
CA GLY A 707 -31.08 20.59 -33.31
C GLY A 707 -30.49 22.01 -33.41
N THR A 708 -31.27 22.93 -33.97
CA THR A 708 -30.95 24.37 -34.04
C THR A 708 -31.84 25.14 -33.06
N TYR A 709 -31.25 26.04 -32.28
CA TYR A 709 -31.89 26.76 -31.17
C TYR A 709 -31.50 28.23 -31.19
N SER A 710 -32.33 29.12 -30.65
CA SER A 710 -31.92 30.52 -30.43
C SER A 710 -30.96 30.64 -29.23
N PRO A 711 -30.15 31.71 -29.16
CA PRO A 711 -29.36 32.03 -27.97
C PRO A 711 -30.16 31.93 -26.68
N ASP A 712 -29.49 31.49 -25.61
CA ASP A 712 -30.03 31.32 -24.26
C ASP A 712 -31.22 30.35 -24.13
N THR A 713 -31.50 29.55 -25.17
CA THR A 713 -32.50 28.46 -25.09
C THR A 713 -31.98 27.34 -24.19
N THR A 714 -32.74 26.96 -23.17
CA THR A 714 -32.49 25.73 -22.40
C THR A 714 -32.98 24.49 -23.18
N VAL A 715 -32.09 23.53 -23.40
CA VAL A 715 -32.36 22.27 -24.12
C VAL A 715 -32.09 21.07 -23.22
N THR A 716 -32.70 19.92 -23.51
CA THR A 716 -32.45 18.66 -22.80
C THR A 716 -32.17 17.55 -23.80
N LEU A 717 -31.01 16.90 -23.67
CA LEU A 717 -30.67 15.69 -24.42
C LEU A 717 -31.10 14.46 -23.62
N SER A 718 -31.40 13.36 -24.30
CA SER A 718 -31.76 12.09 -23.66
C SER A 718 -31.11 10.91 -24.39
N ALA A 719 -30.43 10.04 -23.64
CA ALA A 719 -29.74 8.85 -24.12
C ALA A 719 -30.26 7.57 -23.43
N SER A 720 -30.28 6.45 -24.16
CA SER A 720 -30.70 5.13 -23.67
C SER A 720 -29.67 4.06 -24.06
N PRO A 721 -29.07 3.33 -23.12
CA PRO A 721 -28.13 2.26 -23.45
C PRO A 721 -28.82 1.08 -24.15
N ALA A 722 -28.02 0.33 -24.92
CA ALA A 722 -28.39 -1.00 -25.39
C ALA A 722 -28.28 -2.05 -24.27
N ALA A 723 -28.90 -3.22 -24.47
CA ALA A 723 -28.83 -4.31 -23.50
C ALA A 723 -27.38 -4.78 -23.28
N GLY A 724 -26.97 -4.90 -22.01
CA GLY A 724 -25.58 -5.22 -21.62
C GLY A 724 -24.66 -4.01 -21.48
N TYR A 725 -25.16 -2.78 -21.64
CA TYR A 725 -24.41 -1.54 -21.45
C TYR A 725 -25.09 -0.61 -20.43
N ASN A 726 -24.29 0.22 -19.77
CA ASN A 726 -24.74 1.39 -19.01
C ASN A 726 -24.41 2.66 -19.80
N PHE A 727 -25.21 3.72 -19.61
CA PHE A 727 -24.80 5.06 -20.02
C PHE A 727 -23.72 5.58 -19.06
N ASP A 728 -22.61 6.07 -19.61
CA ASP A 728 -21.51 6.62 -18.81
C ASP A 728 -21.54 8.15 -18.76
N GLY A 729 -21.81 8.82 -19.89
CA GLY A 729 -21.93 10.27 -19.92
C GLY A 729 -22.05 10.91 -21.29
N TRP A 730 -22.37 12.21 -21.27
CA TRP A 730 -22.28 13.11 -22.40
C TRP A 730 -20.92 13.79 -22.42
N TYR A 731 -20.25 13.78 -23.56
CA TYR A 731 -18.90 14.29 -23.75
C TYR A 731 -18.83 15.33 -24.87
N GLU A 732 -18.04 16.38 -24.70
CA GLU A 732 -17.57 17.24 -25.80
C GLU A 732 -16.07 16.98 -25.99
N GLY A 733 -15.72 16.35 -27.11
CA GLY A 733 -14.37 15.79 -27.30
C GLY A 733 -14.05 14.73 -26.25
N THR A 734 -13.05 14.98 -25.40
CA THR A 734 -12.66 14.14 -24.26
C THR A 734 -13.25 14.60 -22.93
N THR A 735 -13.92 15.75 -22.88
CA THR A 735 -14.42 16.36 -21.63
C THR A 735 -15.82 15.86 -21.31
N LYS A 736 -15.99 15.20 -20.16
CA LYS A 736 -17.29 14.76 -19.65
C LYS A 736 -18.09 15.95 -19.12
N LEU A 737 -19.25 16.24 -19.71
CA LEU A 737 -20.13 17.34 -19.30
C LEU A 737 -21.23 16.89 -18.33
N SER A 738 -21.67 15.64 -18.44
CA SER A 738 -22.71 15.06 -17.57
C SER A 738 -22.61 13.54 -17.52
N SER A 739 -22.81 12.94 -16.36
CA SER A 739 -23.03 11.49 -16.18
C SER A 739 -24.50 11.09 -16.22
N LEU A 740 -25.43 12.05 -16.34
CA LEU A 740 -26.87 11.77 -16.42
C LEU A 740 -27.31 11.53 -17.87
N PRO A 741 -28.06 10.45 -18.17
CA PRO A 741 -28.55 10.17 -19.53
C PRO A 741 -29.48 11.27 -20.05
N ASN A 742 -30.22 11.92 -19.14
CA ASN A 742 -30.91 13.17 -19.41
C ASN A 742 -30.02 14.34 -18.98
N TYR A 743 -29.57 15.18 -19.93
CA TYR A 743 -28.68 16.30 -19.67
C TYR A 743 -29.29 17.61 -20.18
N THR A 744 -29.51 18.55 -19.27
CA THR A 744 -30.13 19.86 -19.54
C THR A 744 -29.09 20.97 -19.43
N PHE A 745 -29.00 21.84 -20.44
CA PHE A 745 -28.09 22.98 -20.48
C PHE A 745 -28.65 24.13 -21.33
N THR A 746 -28.01 25.31 -21.27
CA THR A 746 -28.40 26.50 -22.04
C THR A 746 -27.47 26.67 -23.24
N VAL A 747 -28.04 26.87 -24.44
CA VAL A 747 -27.27 26.99 -25.70
C VAL A 747 -26.75 28.41 -25.89
N THR A 748 -25.47 28.62 -25.62
CA THR A 748 -24.76 29.90 -25.80
C THR A 748 -23.76 29.91 -26.97
N ARG A 749 -23.55 28.75 -27.61
CA ARG A 749 -22.73 28.55 -28.83
C ARG A 749 -23.11 27.24 -29.51
N ASP A 750 -22.51 26.98 -30.68
CA ASP A 750 -22.53 25.67 -31.32
C ASP A 750 -21.79 24.61 -30.46
N MET A 751 -22.30 23.37 -30.46
CA MET A 751 -21.79 22.26 -29.64
C MET A 751 -21.85 20.91 -30.39
N PHE A 752 -20.92 20.00 -30.09
CA PHE A 752 -20.89 18.63 -30.62
C PHE A 752 -20.75 17.61 -29.49
N LEU A 753 -21.77 16.78 -29.27
CA LEU A 753 -21.93 15.99 -28.06
C LEU A 753 -22.01 14.48 -28.33
N ILE A 754 -21.18 13.72 -27.61
CA ILE A 754 -20.99 12.28 -27.78
C ILE A 754 -21.62 11.55 -26.58
N PRO A 755 -22.60 10.65 -26.81
CA PRO A 755 -23.12 9.76 -25.78
C PRO A 755 -22.20 8.54 -25.61
N MET A 756 -21.52 8.44 -24.48
CA MET A 756 -20.67 7.29 -24.16
C MET A 756 -21.42 6.24 -23.34
N PHE A 757 -21.15 4.97 -23.66
CA PHE A 757 -21.73 3.80 -23.03
C PHE A 757 -20.61 2.81 -22.67
N VAL A 758 -20.72 2.15 -21.52
CA VAL A 758 -19.74 1.18 -21.00
C VAL A 758 -20.41 -0.18 -20.80
N GLU A 759 -19.68 -1.27 -21.05
CA GLU A 759 -20.24 -2.62 -20.86
C GLU A 759 -20.57 -2.85 -19.37
N MET A 760 -21.69 -3.51 -19.08
CA MET A 760 -22.08 -3.86 -17.73
C MET A 760 -21.13 -4.94 -17.17
N SER A 761 -20.58 -4.68 -15.99
CA SER A 761 -19.81 -5.66 -15.21
C SER A 761 -20.57 -6.98 -15.06
N LYS A 762 -19.84 -8.09 -14.97
CA LYS A 762 -20.40 -9.44 -14.89
C LYS A 762 -20.05 -10.09 -13.56
N SER A 763 -20.95 -10.94 -13.07
CA SER A 763 -20.77 -11.69 -11.82
C SER A 763 -21.25 -13.13 -12.00
N TYR A 764 -20.68 -14.05 -11.22
CA TYR A 764 -21.03 -15.47 -11.30
C TYR A 764 -22.36 -15.77 -10.61
N LEU A 765 -23.20 -16.51 -11.31
CA LEU A 765 -24.18 -17.39 -10.68
C LEU A 765 -23.53 -18.77 -10.55
N ARG A 766 -23.35 -19.25 -9.32
CA ARG A 766 -22.94 -20.62 -8.99
C ARG A 766 -24.10 -21.33 -8.31
N VAL A 767 -24.44 -22.55 -8.75
CA VAL A 767 -25.57 -23.33 -8.22
C VAL A 767 -25.16 -24.80 -8.12
N ASN A 768 -25.13 -25.33 -6.90
CA ASN A 768 -24.92 -26.75 -6.65
C ASN A 768 -26.25 -27.43 -6.30
N THR A 769 -26.43 -28.70 -6.67
CA THR A 769 -27.64 -29.48 -6.44
C THR A 769 -27.30 -30.73 -5.63
N LEU A 770 -27.66 -30.72 -4.34
CA LEU A 770 -27.37 -31.83 -3.43
C LEU A 770 -28.43 -32.93 -3.61
N ALA A 771 -28.05 -33.94 -4.41
CA ALA A 771 -28.81 -35.15 -4.75
C ALA A 771 -30.19 -34.91 -5.40
N GLY A 772 -30.85 -36.01 -5.77
CA GLY A 772 -32.31 -36.08 -5.74
C GLY A 772 -33.14 -35.25 -6.72
N GLY A 773 -32.57 -34.53 -7.68
CA GLY A 773 -33.38 -33.71 -8.60
C GLY A 773 -32.61 -32.99 -9.70
N THR A 774 -33.25 -31.98 -10.27
CA THR A 774 -32.71 -31.12 -11.33
C THR A 774 -33.04 -29.66 -11.05
N VAL A 775 -32.14 -28.74 -11.42
CA VAL A 775 -32.41 -27.29 -11.39
C VAL A 775 -32.57 -26.78 -12.82
N TRP A 776 -33.50 -25.85 -13.02
CA TRP A 776 -33.81 -25.25 -14.30
C TRP A 776 -33.60 -23.74 -14.23
N LEU A 777 -32.89 -23.17 -15.20
CA LEU A 777 -32.59 -21.74 -15.29
C LEU A 777 -33.55 -21.05 -16.27
N ASN A 778 -34.17 -19.95 -15.86
CA ASN A 778 -35.00 -19.06 -16.69
C ASN A 778 -36.07 -19.81 -17.52
N ASP A 779 -36.66 -20.86 -16.94
CA ASP A 779 -37.60 -21.79 -17.58
C ASP A 779 -37.09 -22.39 -18.92
N GLY A 780 -35.77 -22.56 -19.05
CA GLY A 780 -35.11 -23.07 -20.24
C GLY A 780 -35.43 -24.53 -20.58
N SER A 781 -35.10 -24.96 -21.81
CA SER A 781 -35.40 -26.30 -22.33
C SER A 781 -34.48 -27.42 -21.82
N THR A 782 -33.43 -27.09 -21.06
CA THR A 782 -32.50 -28.03 -20.45
C THR A 782 -32.21 -27.61 -19.01
N PRO A 783 -32.12 -28.55 -18.05
CA PRO A 783 -31.67 -28.24 -16.70
C PRO A 783 -30.18 -27.84 -16.71
N ILE A 784 -29.77 -27.11 -15.67
CA ILE A 784 -28.35 -26.83 -15.41
C ILE A 784 -27.67 -28.06 -14.78
N SER A 785 -26.33 -28.09 -14.84
CA SER A 785 -25.52 -29.15 -14.22
C SER A 785 -25.66 -29.16 -12.69
N SER A 786 -25.38 -30.31 -12.07
CA SER A 786 -25.39 -30.49 -10.61
C SER A 786 -24.39 -29.59 -9.88
N VAL A 787 -23.31 -29.20 -10.56
CA VAL A 787 -22.45 -28.06 -10.22
C VAL A 787 -22.49 -27.12 -11.43
N TYR A 788 -23.12 -25.95 -11.28
CA TYR A 788 -23.26 -24.94 -12.32
C TYR A 788 -22.50 -23.68 -11.96
N ALA A 789 -21.79 -23.10 -12.93
CA ALA A 789 -21.14 -21.80 -12.80
C ALA A 789 -21.19 -21.05 -14.13
N PHE A 790 -21.78 -19.86 -14.17
CA PHE A 790 -21.82 -19.02 -15.37
C PHE A 790 -21.86 -17.53 -15.01
N GLN A 791 -21.28 -16.68 -15.86
CA GLN A 791 -21.27 -15.23 -15.67
C GLN A 791 -22.48 -14.57 -16.31
N TYR A 792 -23.11 -13.64 -15.59
CA TYR A 792 -24.19 -12.79 -16.08
C TYR A 792 -23.85 -11.32 -15.86
N ALA A 793 -24.32 -10.45 -16.76
CA ALA A 793 -24.27 -9.01 -16.52
C ALA A 793 -25.04 -8.66 -15.24
N MET A 794 -24.48 -7.80 -14.39
CA MET A 794 -25.16 -7.28 -13.22
C MET A 794 -26.47 -6.59 -13.67
N GLY A 795 -27.56 -6.78 -12.94
CA GLY A 795 -28.90 -6.35 -13.36
C GLY A 795 -29.71 -7.39 -14.16
N THR A 796 -29.10 -8.49 -14.62
CA THR A 796 -29.84 -9.61 -15.25
C THR A 796 -30.84 -10.23 -14.27
N VAL A 797 -32.09 -10.48 -14.71
CA VAL A 797 -33.06 -11.28 -13.94
C VAL A 797 -32.74 -12.77 -14.11
N ILE A 798 -32.63 -13.47 -12.98
CA ILE A 798 -32.41 -14.91 -12.89
C ILE A 798 -33.57 -15.56 -12.15
N LYS A 799 -34.07 -16.65 -12.71
CA LYS A 799 -35.03 -17.58 -12.12
C LYS A 799 -34.41 -18.96 -12.06
N LEU A 800 -34.47 -19.60 -10.90
CA LEU A 800 -34.08 -21.00 -10.71
C LEU A 800 -35.29 -21.78 -10.21
N THR A 801 -35.56 -22.92 -10.82
CA THR A 801 -36.66 -23.83 -10.44
C THR A 801 -36.07 -25.19 -10.11
N ALA A 802 -36.15 -25.61 -8.84
CA ALA A 802 -35.74 -26.94 -8.41
C ALA A 802 -36.88 -27.95 -8.58
N THR A 803 -36.62 -29.02 -9.35
CA THR A 803 -37.57 -30.10 -9.65
C THR A 803 -37.06 -31.41 -9.04
N PRO A 804 -37.69 -31.92 -7.96
CA PRO A 804 -37.32 -33.20 -7.36
C PRO A 804 -37.53 -34.39 -8.31
N ALA A 805 -36.67 -35.39 -8.19
CA ALA A 805 -36.82 -36.68 -8.82
C ALA A 805 -37.83 -37.55 -8.05
N THR A 806 -38.28 -38.65 -8.68
CA THR A 806 -39.15 -39.65 -8.02
C THR A 806 -38.48 -40.17 -6.75
N GLY A 807 -39.18 -40.05 -5.61
CA GLY A 807 -38.65 -40.45 -4.29
C GLY A 807 -37.85 -39.37 -3.56
N TYR A 808 -37.88 -38.11 -4.02
CA TYR A 808 -37.31 -36.95 -3.35
C TYR A 808 -38.33 -35.82 -3.18
N THR A 809 -38.06 -34.92 -2.24
CA THR A 809 -38.76 -33.64 -2.08
C THR A 809 -37.74 -32.50 -2.07
N PHE A 810 -38.16 -31.33 -2.53
CA PHE A 810 -37.37 -30.12 -2.30
C PHE A 810 -37.42 -29.76 -0.81
N ALA A 811 -36.29 -29.38 -0.23
CA ALA A 811 -36.19 -28.91 1.15
C ALA A 811 -36.02 -27.38 1.19
N TYR A 812 -34.97 -26.86 0.57
CA TYR A 812 -34.69 -25.42 0.49
C TYR A 812 -33.56 -25.05 -0.48
N TRP A 813 -33.54 -23.77 -0.86
CA TRP A 813 -32.38 -23.05 -1.35
C TRP A 813 -31.59 -22.51 -0.15
N ALA A 814 -30.29 -22.77 -0.11
CA ALA A 814 -29.36 -22.13 0.82
C ALA A 814 -28.30 -21.31 0.09
N ASP A 815 -27.72 -20.34 0.79
CA ASP A 815 -26.47 -19.70 0.37
C ASP A 815 -25.31 -20.69 0.51
N HIS A 816 -24.49 -20.87 -0.52
CA HIS A 816 -23.41 -21.88 -0.50
C HIS A 816 -22.16 -21.42 0.28
N GLY A 817 -22.06 -20.14 0.67
CA GLY A 817 -20.96 -19.62 1.48
C GLY A 817 -21.26 -19.52 2.97
N THR A 818 -22.54 -19.50 3.35
CA THR A 818 -22.99 -19.25 4.73
C THR A 818 -24.12 -20.20 5.20
N PHE A 819 -24.50 -21.15 4.34
CA PHE A 819 -25.51 -22.22 4.52
C PHE A 819 -26.85 -21.75 5.12
N SER A 820 -27.12 -20.46 4.99
CA SER A 820 -28.33 -19.81 5.47
C SER A 820 -29.45 -20.03 4.48
N ILE A 821 -30.62 -20.44 4.98
CA ILE A 821 -31.77 -20.76 4.12
C ILE A 821 -32.31 -19.48 3.47
N ILE A 822 -32.19 -19.40 2.15
CA ILE A 822 -32.63 -18.28 1.31
C ILE A 822 -34.12 -18.39 0.98
N SER A 823 -34.58 -19.60 0.63
CA SER A 823 -35.97 -19.85 0.25
C SER A 823 -36.36 -21.31 0.51
N THR A 824 -37.59 -21.55 0.96
CA THR A 824 -38.21 -22.89 0.98
C THR A 824 -39.16 -23.13 -0.20
N ASP A 825 -39.31 -22.15 -1.09
CA ASP A 825 -40.01 -22.31 -2.37
C ASP A 825 -39.04 -22.92 -3.40
N PRO A 826 -39.42 -23.99 -4.13
CA PRO A 826 -38.59 -24.55 -5.21
C PRO A 826 -38.29 -23.54 -6.32
N VAL A 827 -39.07 -22.47 -6.48
CA VAL A 827 -38.78 -21.35 -7.39
C VAL A 827 -38.07 -20.23 -6.62
N TYR A 828 -36.94 -19.78 -7.15
CA TYR A 828 -36.15 -18.65 -6.65
C TYR A 828 -35.88 -17.64 -7.75
N GLU A 829 -36.37 -16.41 -7.59
CA GLU A 829 -36.15 -15.31 -8.53
C GLU A 829 -35.34 -14.18 -7.89
N ARG A 830 -34.31 -13.70 -8.60
CA ARG A 830 -33.41 -12.62 -8.14
C ARG A 830 -32.77 -11.87 -9.31
N ILE A 831 -32.54 -10.58 -9.11
CA ILE A 831 -31.68 -9.76 -9.99
C ILE A 831 -30.21 -9.99 -9.60
N MET A 832 -29.35 -10.28 -10.57
CA MET A 832 -27.90 -10.39 -10.40
C MET A 832 -27.34 -9.09 -9.81
N GLY A 833 -26.67 -9.23 -8.66
CA GLY A 833 -25.83 -8.19 -8.07
C GLY A 833 -24.38 -8.61 -8.23
N THR A 834 -23.65 -8.62 -7.11
CA THR A 834 -22.42 -9.40 -6.96
C THR A 834 -22.66 -10.91 -7.19
N ASP A 835 -21.58 -11.70 -7.16
CA ASP A 835 -21.62 -13.16 -7.20
C ASP A 835 -22.69 -13.75 -6.26
N ILE A 836 -23.39 -14.77 -6.77
CA ILE A 836 -24.43 -15.52 -6.10
C ILE A 836 -23.99 -16.99 -6.07
N LYS A 837 -23.77 -17.56 -4.88
CA LYS A 837 -23.47 -18.98 -4.71
C LYS A 837 -24.66 -19.66 -4.00
N LEU A 838 -25.30 -20.62 -4.65
CA LEU A 838 -26.52 -21.29 -4.16
C LEU A 838 -26.36 -22.79 -4.05
N LEU A 839 -27.13 -23.37 -3.13
CA LEU A 839 -27.28 -24.80 -2.94
C LEU A 839 -28.77 -25.17 -2.97
N ALA A 840 -29.18 -26.00 -3.92
CA ALA A 840 -30.47 -26.66 -3.92
C ALA A 840 -30.37 -27.93 -3.07
N VAL A 841 -31.09 -28.00 -1.95
CA VAL A 841 -31.13 -29.16 -1.06
C VAL A 841 -32.41 -29.96 -1.31
N LEU A 842 -32.26 -31.25 -1.62
CA LEU A 842 -33.37 -32.17 -1.87
C LEU A 842 -33.28 -33.40 -0.96
N SER A 843 -34.23 -33.52 -0.03
CA SER A 843 -34.33 -34.68 0.86
C SER A 843 -34.95 -35.89 0.15
N LYS A 844 -34.39 -37.08 0.38
CA LYS A 844 -35.03 -38.35 0.03
C LYS A 844 -36.35 -38.47 0.79
N VAL A 845 -37.41 -38.94 0.13
CA VAL A 845 -38.67 -39.26 0.80
C VAL A 845 -38.45 -40.51 1.66
N PRO A 846 -38.68 -40.45 2.99
CA PRO A 846 -38.43 -41.57 3.88
C PRO A 846 -39.18 -42.85 3.49
N THR A 847 -38.46 -43.96 3.56
CA THR A 847 -38.99 -45.32 3.45
C THR A 847 -39.02 -45.99 4.83
N GLU A 848 -39.57 -47.20 4.92
CA GLU A 848 -39.54 -47.93 6.19
C GLU A 848 -38.16 -48.49 6.56
N GLU A 849 -37.27 -48.65 5.57
CA GLU A 849 -35.92 -49.20 5.73
C GLU A 849 -34.88 -48.15 6.21
N ASP A 850 -35.17 -46.85 6.06
CA ASP A 850 -34.28 -45.77 6.50
C ASP A 850 -34.16 -45.75 8.03
N THR A 851 -32.92 -45.80 8.55
CA THR A 851 -32.63 -45.94 10.00
C THR A 851 -32.12 -44.66 10.66
N ARG A 852 -31.78 -43.61 9.89
CA ARG A 852 -31.36 -42.29 10.35
C ARG A 852 -31.96 -41.20 9.45
N PHE A 853 -32.08 -39.99 9.98
CA PHE A 853 -32.61 -38.82 9.28
C PHE A 853 -31.85 -37.54 9.67
N THR A 854 -31.77 -36.56 8.77
CA THR A 854 -31.04 -35.31 9.01
C THR A 854 -31.90 -34.31 9.78
N VAL A 855 -31.36 -33.78 10.88
CA VAL A 855 -32.03 -32.81 11.74
C VAL A 855 -31.24 -31.51 11.78
N THR A 856 -31.85 -30.44 11.24
CA THR A 856 -31.21 -29.14 11.05
C THR A 856 -31.84 -28.10 11.97
N PHE A 857 -31.10 -27.64 12.98
CA PHE A 857 -31.50 -26.54 13.87
C PHE A 857 -31.09 -25.19 13.26
N LYS A 858 -31.97 -24.18 13.32
CA LYS A 858 -31.73 -22.82 12.79
C LYS A 858 -32.30 -21.70 13.66
N ASP A 859 -31.68 -20.52 13.65
CA ASP A 859 -32.22 -19.35 14.33
C ASP A 859 -33.36 -18.64 13.54
N LYS A 860 -33.95 -17.59 14.13
CA LYS A 860 -35.07 -16.82 13.57
C LYS A 860 -34.75 -16.15 12.22
N SER A 861 -33.48 -15.98 11.85
CA SER A 861 -33.04 -15.44 10.56
C SER A 861 -32.94 -16.47 9.45
N GLY A 862 -33.00 -17.78 9.77
CA GLY A 862 -32.84 -18.87 8.79
C GLY A 862 -31.42 -19.42 8.69
N ARG A 863 -30.45 -18.83 9.41
CA ARG A 863 -29.09 -19.36 9.58
C ARG A 863 -29.11 -20.69 10.33
N ILE A 864 -28.47 -21.71 9.76
CA ILE A 864 -28.28 -23.02 10.40
C ILE A 864 -27.31 -22.85 11.59
N LEU A 865 -27.60 -23.54 12.69
CA LEU A 865 -26.82 -23.54 13.94
C LEU A 865 -26.19 -24.91 14.24
N GLN A 866 -26.78 -25.98 13.72
CA GLN A 866 -26.34 -27.35 13.83
C GLN A 866 -27.12 -28.18 12.81
N SER A 867 -26.44 -29.07 12.09
CA SER A 867 -27.07 -30.19 11.39
C SER A 867 -26.50 -31.50 11.98
N THR A 868 -27.30 -32.57 12.01
CA THR A 868 -26.82 -33.89 12.43
C THR A 868 -27.77 -35.02 12.02
N GLY A 869 -27.23 -36.20 11.69
CA GLY A 869 -28.01 -37.40 11.38
C GLY A 869 -28.47 -38.14 12.65
N VAL A 870 -29.77 -38.19 12.91
CA VAL A 870 -30.38 -38.76 14.13
C VAL A 870 -31.08 -40.10 13.84
N PRO A 871 -30.91 -41.15 14.68
CA PRO A 871 -31.58 -42.45 14.46
C PRO A 871 -33.13 -42.38 14.52
N LYS A 872 -33.78 -43.17 13.65
CA LYS A 872 -35.24 -43.33 13.58
C LYS A 872 -35.82 -43.70 14.95
N GLY A 873 -36.81 -42.93 15.41
CA GLY A 873 -37.48 -43.12 16.70
C GLY A 873 -36.76 -42.53 17.92
N THR A 874 -35.66 -41.79 17.75
CA THR A 874 -34.91 -41.16 18.84
C THR A 874 -35.09 -39.63 18.88
N ALA A 875 -34.51 -38.98 19.89
CA ALA A 875 -34.54 -37.52 20.04
C ALA A 875 -33.25 -36.88 19.51
N ALA A 876 -33.37 -35.74 18.84
CA ALA A 876 -32.20 -34.93 18.47
C ALA A 876 -31.67 -34.14 19.68
N THR A 877 -30.35 -33.89 19.72
CA THR A 877 -29.74 -32.97 20.70
C THR A 877 -29.65 -31.56 20.11
N PRO A 878 -30.27 -30.54 20.73
CA PRO A 878 -30.26 -29.17 20.20
C PRO A 878 -28.95 -28.43 20.53
N PRO A 879 -28.59 -27.40 19.76
CA PRO A 879 -27.45 -26.54 20.05
C PRO A 879 -27.73 -25.60 21.24
N ASN A 880 -26.69 -24.88 21.66
CA ASN A 880 -26.81 -23.77 22.61
C ASN A 880 -27.92 -22.79 22.18
N GLN A 881 -28.67 -22.28 23.16
CA GLN A 881 -29.82 -21.41 22.87
C GLN A 881 -29.37 -20.12 22.16
N PRO A 882 -29.82 -19.86 20.92
CA PRO A 882 -29.41 -18.67 20.17
C PRO A 882 -30.08 -17.43 20.77
N ALA A 883 -29.31 -16.41 21.13
CA ALA A 883 -29.83 -15.16 21.67
C ALA A 883 -30.19 -14.14 20.56
N LEU A 884 -30.98 -13.12 20.91
CA LEU A 884 -31.60 -12.21 19.95
C LEU A 884 -31.94 -10.86 20.62
N VAL A 885 -31.30 -9.76 20.22
CA VAL A 885 -31.60 -8.39 20.72
C VAL A 885 -33.12 -8.14 20.85
N GLY A 886 -33.57 -7.77 22.04
CA GLY A 886 -34.96 -7.45 22.35
C GLY A 886 -35.89 -8.67 22.59
N TYR A 887 -35.34 -9.89 22.54
CA TYR A 887 -36.10 -11.14 22.65
C TYR A 887 -35.38 -12.18 23.54
N SER A 888 -36.15 -13.04 24.20
CA SER A 888 -35.66 -14.27 24.84
C SER A 888 -35.93 -15.49 23.95
N PHE A 889 -35.07 -16.50 24.03
CA PHE A 889 -35.35 -17.82 23.48
C PHE A 889 -36.50 -18.47 24.26
N LYS A 890 -37.49 -19.03 23.54
CA LYS A 890 -38.69 -19.64 24.12
C LYS A 890 -38.67 -21.16 24.03
N GLU A 891 -38.54 -21.69 22.82
CA GLU A 891 -38.60 -23.12 22.52
C GLU A 891 -38.07 -23.40 21.10
N TRP A 892 -37.85 -24.67 20.77
CA TRP A 892 -37.56 -25.14 19.42
C TRP A 892 -38.85 -25.72 18.79
N ARG A 893 -39.13 -25.44 17.51
CA ARG A 893 -40.28 -26.05 16.77
C ARG A 893 -39.91 -26.50 15.35
N PRO A 894 -40.44 -27.63 14.84
CA PRO A 894 -41.34 -28.58 15.51
C PRO A 894 -40.64 -29.38 16.64
N ALA A 895 -41.42 -30.18 17.37
CA ALA A 895 -40.88 -31.07 18.40
C ALA A 895 -40.01 -32.17 17.76
N PHE A 896 -38.90 -32.49 18.42
CA PHE A 896 -37.78 -33.27 17.85
C PHE A 896 -37.37 -34.47 18.74
N ASN A 897 -38.30 -34.90 19.61
CA ASN A 897 -38.10 -35.98 20.57
C ASN A 897 -38.33 -37.39 19.98
N ASN A 898 -38.72 -37.48 18.71
CA ASN A 898 -38.98 -38.72 17.96
C ASN A 898 -38.85 -38.43 16.46
N ILE A 899 -37.65 -38.61 15.90
CA ILE A 899 -37.36 -38.31 14.49
C ILE A 899 -37.81 -39.48 13.59
N THR A 900 -38.58 -39.18 12.56
CA THR A 900 -39.15 -40.16 11.59
C THR A 900 -39.03 -39.74 10.12
N SER A 901 -38.38 -38.60 9.87
CA SER A 901 -38.07 -38.01 8.57
C SER A 901 -36.94 -37.02 8.79
N ASP A 902 -36.40 -36.42 7.72
CA ASP A 902 -35.60 -35.20 7.87
C ASP A 902 -36.47 -34.09 8.51
N MET A 903 -35.87 -33.23 9.33
CA MET A 903 -36.57 -32.21 10.11
C MET A 903 -35.79 -30.91 10.23
N ILE A 904 -36.40 -29.79 9.80
CA ILE A 904 -35.88 -28.44 10.00
C ILE A 904 -36.54 -27.83 11.24
N ILE A 905 -35.73 -27.55 12.26
CA ILE A 905 -36.16 -27.06 13.57
C ILE A 905 -35.74 -25.60 13.73
N THR A 906 -36.70 -24.72 13.99
CA THR A 906 -36.48 -23.28 14.12
C THR A 906 -36.58 -22.84 15.57
N ALA A 907 -35.68 -21.97 16.02
CA ALA A 907 -35.78 -21.31 17.32
C ALA A 907 -36.97 -20.34 17.34
N ILE A 908 -37.86 -20.54 18.31
CA ILE A 908 -38.99 -19.66 18.63
C ILE A 908 -38.57 -18.73 19.77
N TYR A 909 -39.00 -17.48 19.68
CA TYR A 909 -38.62 -16.40 20.59
C TYR A 909 -39.86 -15.66 21.07
N GLU A 910 -39.76 -15.08 22.27
CA GLU A 910 -40.71 -14.10 22.79
C GLU A 910 -39.99 -12.79 23.12
N ARG A 911 -40.73 -11.69 23.22
CA ARG A 911 -40.13 -10.37 23.49
C ARG A 911 -39.69 -10.28 24.94
N LEU A 912 -38.61 -9.55 25.20
CA LEU A 912 -38.19 -9.24 26.56
C LEU A 912 -39.31 -8.48 27.31
N PRO A 913 -39.39 -8.61 28.65
CA PRO A 913 -40.44 -7.97 29.44
C PRO A 913 -40.34 -6.44 29.43
N ASP A 914 -39.14 -5.89 29.17
CA ASP A 914 -38.79 -4.47 29.28
C ASP A 914 -39.69 -3.56 28.45
N THR A 915 -40.14 -2.46 29.07
CA THR A 915 -40.91 -1.38 28.42
C THR A 915 -40.11 -0.09 28.37
N TYR A 916 -40.48 0.76 27.42
CA TYR A 916 -39.90 2.07 27.18
C TYR A 916 -41.01 3.11 27.03
N THR A 917 -40.76 4.32 27.52
CA THR A 917 -41.69 5.44 27.39
C THR A 917 -41.68 5.97 25.96
N VAL A 918 -42.86 6.09 25.36
CA VAL A 918 -43.09 6.90 24.15
C VAL A 918 -43.86 8.16 24.54
N THR A 919 -43.22 9.32 24.38
CA THR A 919 -43.79 10.65 24.57
C THR A 919 -44.14 11.28 23.23
N VAL A 920 -45.22 12.06 23.19
CA VAL A 920 -45.74 12.73 21.98
C VAL A 920 -45.90 14.22 22.24
N GLU A 921 -45.10 15.04 21.57
CA GLU A 921 -45.21 16.49 21.55
C GLU A 921 -46.06 16.96 20.35
N GLY A 922 -46.97 17.92 20.57
CA GLY A 922 -47.81 18.48 19.51
C GLY A 922 -48.87 17.51 18.95
N GLY A 923 -49.16 16.41 19.66
CA GLY A 923 -50.15 15.41 19.29
C GLY A 923 -50.43 14.44 20.43
N THR A 924 -51.05 13.30 20.13
CA THR A 924 -51.34 12.24 21.11
C THR A 924 -50.99 10.86 20.58
N LEU A 925 -50.88 9.88 21.48
CA LEU A 925 -51.00 8.47 21.12
C LEU A 925 -52.41 8.17 20.61
N SER A 926 -52.57 7.14 19.77
CA SER A 926 -53.88 6.68 19.27
C SER A 926 -54.80 6.15 20.39
N THR A 927 -54.21 5.73 21.51
CA THR A 927 -54.89 5.35 22.76
C THR A 927 -55.36 6.55 23.59
N GLY A 928 -55.03 7.78 23.16
CA GLY A 928 -55.17 9.00 23.96
C GLY A 928 -53.97 9.26 24.86
N GLY A 929 -53.84 10.51 25.31
CA GLY A 929 -52.72 10.98 26.13
C GLY A 929 -51.44 11.28 25.32
N THR A 930 -50.46 11.90 25.99
CA THR A 930 -49.18 12.32 25.41
C THR A 930 -48.00 11.43 25.79
N GLN A 931 -48.22 10.36 26.57
CA GLN A 931 -47.18 9.42 27.00
C GLN A 931 -47.77 8.01 27.22
N GLY A 932 -47.00 6.96 26.97
CA GLY A 932 -47.36 5.57 27.23
C GLY A 932 -46.17 4.62 27.18
N GLU A 933 -46.28 3.47 27.86
CA GLU A 933 -45.24 2.45 27.96
C GLU A 933 -45.43 1.35 26.89
N TYR A 934 -44.35 1.01 26.18
CA TYR A 934 -44.36 0.00 25.12
C TYR A 934 -43.13 -0.89 25.16
N GLN A 935 -43.30 -2.20 24.97
CA GLN A 935 -42.18 -3.12 24.78
C GLN A 935 -41.49 -2.88 23.43
N PHE A 936 -40.21 -3.21 23.32
CA PHE A 936 -39.48 -3.16 22.04
C PHE A 936 -40.24 -3.88 20.92
N ASP A 937 -40.19 -3.29 19.71
CA ASP A 937 -40.81 -3.82 18.49
C ASP A 937 -42.37 -3.90 18.55
N MET A 938 -43.01 -3.30 19.57
CA MET A 938 -44.47 -3.10 19.59
C MET A 938 -44.89 -1.95 18.66
N PRO A 939 -45.97 -2.12 17.87
CA PRO A 939 -46.48 -1.04 17.03
C PRO A 939 -47.17 0.04 17.89
N VAL A 940 -46.67 1.26 17.78
CA VAL A 940 -47.18 2.48 18.41
C VAL A 940 -47.72 3.39 17.30
N THR A 941 -48.90 3.97 17.51
CA THR A 941 -49.49 4.92 16.56
C THR A 941 -49.68 6.27 17.24
N VAL A 942 -49.20 7.33 16.58
CA VAL A 942 -49.36 8.72 16.99
C VAL A 942 -50.30 9.46 16.03
N VAL A 943 -51.00 10.46 16.55
CA VAL A 943 -51.93 11.32 15.81
C VAL A 943 -51.59 12.78 16.10
N ALA A 944 -51.39 13.57 15.05
CA ALA A 944 -51.04 14.98 15.19
C ALA A 944 -52.18 15.76 15.84
N GLY A 945 -51.84 16.75 16.67
CA GLY A 945 -52.83 17.65 17.26
C GLY A 945 -53.50 18.53 16.19
N ALA A 946 -54.55 19.25 16.61
CA ALA A 946 -55.03 20.38 15.83
C ALA A 946 -53.89 21.39 15.67
N ALA A 947 -53.68 21.88 14.45
CA ALA A 947 -52.67 22.89 14.18
C ALA A 947 -53.04 24.24 14.86
N PRO A 948 -52.06 25.05 15.30
CA PRO A 948 -52.31 26.41 15.74
C PRO A 948 -52.98 27.28 14.65
N ASP A 949 -53.69 28.33 15.05
CA ASP A 949 -54.36 29.25 14.12
C ASP A 949 -53.37 29.82 13.09
N GLY A 950 -53.68 29.65 11.79
CA GLY A 950 -52.83 30.06 10.67
C GLY A 950 -51.70 29.08 10.30
N GLN A 951 -51.66 27.89 10.92
CA GLN A 951 -50.69 26.84 10.63
C GLN A 951 -51.33 25.53 10.17
N GLN A 952 -50.53 24.72 9.47
CA GLN A 952 -50.83 23.37 8.98
C GLN A 952 -49.79 22.38 9.52
N PHE A 953 -50.17 21.11 9.65
CA PHE A 953 -49.22 20.05 9.98
C PHE A 953 -48.25 19.81 8.81
N SER A 954 -46.95 19.70 9.11
CA SER A 954 -45.90 19.45 8.13
C SER A 954 -45.40 18.00 8.19
N HIS A 955 -44.95 17.56 9.36
CA HIS A 955 -44.37 16.24 9.55
C HIS A 955 -44.15 15.87 11.03
N TRP A 956 -43.93 14.59 11.28
CA TRP A 956 -43.38 14.05 12.52
C TRP A 956 -41.85 14.04 12.48
N THR A 957 -41.23 14.37 13.62
CA THR A 957 -39.81 14.10 13.88
C THR A 957 -39.58 13.09 15.01
N LEU A 958 -38.48 12.34 14.89
CA LEU A 958 -37.89 11.41 15.84
C LEU A 958 -36.36 11.60 15.76
N ASP A 959 -35.64 11.63 16.88
CA ASP A 959 -34.20 11.99 16.90
C ASP A 959 -33.91 13.33 16.15
N ASN A 960 -34.84 14.30 16.23
CA ASN A 960 -34.88 15.54 15.44
C ASN A 960 -34.95 15.38 13.91
N LYS A 961 -35.06 14.16 13.37
CA LYS A 961 -35.17 13.88 11.93
C LYS A 961 -36.61 13.66 11.50
N LYS A 962 -36.94 14.09 10.29
CA LYS A 962 -38.25 13.83 9.64
C LYS A 962 -38.46 12.32 9.50
N VAL A 963 -39.61 11.80 9.93
CA VAL A 963 -39.96 10.37 9.82
C VAL A 963 -41.29 10.09 9.13
N SER A 964 -42.24 11.03 9.14
CA SER A 964 -43.49 10.88 8.40
C SER A 964 -44.17 12.22 8.10
N THR A 965 -44.72 12.38 6.90
CA THR A 965 -45.61 13.50 6.50
C THR A 965 -47.09 13.21 6.72
N LYS A 966 -47.43 12.04 7.26
CA LYS A 966 -48.81 11.60 7.54
C LYS A 966 -49.22 12.08 8.95
N ASN A 967 -50.35 12.78 9.09
CA ASN A 967 -50.88 13.23 10.39
C ASN A 967 -50.97 12.07 11.41
N THR A 968 -51.39 10.90 10.95
CA THR A 968 -51.32 9.65 11.70
C THR A 968 -50.09 8.85 11.23
N PHE A 969 -49.23 8.48 12.16
CA PHE A 969 -48.01 7.70 11.87
C PHE A 969 -47.90 6.52 12.82
N SER A 970 -47.53 5.35 12.28
CA SER A 970 -47.31 4.12 13.04
C SER A 970 -45.85 3.68 12.89
N PHE A 971 -45.21 3.40 14.02
CA PHE A 971 -43.82 2.96 14.12
C PHE A 971 -43.68 1.88 15.20
N PHE A 972 -42.61 1.11 15.18
CA PHE A 972 -42.28 0.13 16.20
C PHE A 972 -41.39 0.76 17.28
N ALA A 973 -41.78 0.61 18.55
CA ALA A 973 -41.06 1.16 19.68
C ALA A 973 -39.58 0.68 19.69
N PRO A 974 -38.59 1.58 19.73
CA PRO A 974 -37.18 1.20 19.83
C PRO A 974 -36.84 0.77 21.26
N MET A 975 -35.63 0.25 21.46
CA MET A 975 -35.16 -0.27 22.75
C MET A 975 -34.67 0.85 23.71
N ARG A 976 -35.39 1.97 23.77
CA ARG A 976 -35.12 3.17 24.59
C ARG A 976 -36.33 4.10 24.67
N ASP A 977 -36.36 4.92 25.71
CA ASP A 977 -37.30 6.05 25.81
C ASP A 977 -37.20 6.97 24.59
N THR A 978 -38.35 7.44 24.12
CA THR A 978 -38.51 8.03 22.79
C THR A 978 -39.52 9.17 22.80
N THR A 979 -39.15 10.33 22.23
CA THR A 979 -40.09 11.42 21.96
C THR A 979 -40.32 11.57 20.46
N LEU A 980 -41.59 11.53 20.05
CA LEU A 980 -42.02 12.00 18.72
C LEU A 980 -42.60 13.41 18.83
N LYS A 981 -42.29 14.27 17.86
CA LYS A 981 -42.76 15.66 17.84
C LYS A 981 -43.48 15.97 16.53
N ALA A 982 -44.70 16.47 16.61
CA ALA A 982 -45.41 17.04 15.47
C ALA A 982 -44.87 18.44 15.16
N VAL A 983 -44.54 18.69 13.89
CA VAL A 983 -44.06 19.97 13.38
C VAL A 983 -45.16 20.63 12.55
N PHE A 984 -45.46 21.88 12.89
CA PHE A 984 -46.44 22.73 12.21
C PHE A 984 -45.72 23.90 11.53
N VAL A 985 -46.26 24.37 10.41
CA VAL A 985 -45.75 25.51 9.62
C VAL A 985 -46.91 26.35 9.12
N ASP A 986 -46.68 27.61 8.77
CA ASP A 986 -47.75 28.51 8.34
C ASP A 986 -48.47 28.02 7.07
N GLU A 987 -49.77 28.29 6.93
CA GLU A 987 -50.62 27.81 5.83
C GLU A 987 -50.17 28.26 4.42
N GLY A 988 -49.33 29.29 4.34
CA GLY A 988 -48.73 29.76 3.08
C GLY A 988 -47.47 28.98 2.62
N ILE A 989 -46.93 28.08 3.44
CA ILE A 989 -45.70 27.33 3.12
C ILE A 989 -46.01 26.09 2.28
N SER A 990 -45.33 25.93 1.15
CA SER A 990 -45.43 24.72 0.33
C SER A 990 -44.74 23.52 1.02
N LEU A 991 -45.50 22.46 1.29
CA LEU A 991 -45.00 21.27 1.98
C LEU A 991 -44.20 20.36 1.03
N ASN A 992 -42.91 20.18 1.31
CA ASN A 992 -42.07 19.25 0.55
C ASN A 992 -42.44 17.78 0.88
N ASN A 993 -43.27 17.21 0.01
CA ASN A 993 -43.80 15.84 0.05
C ASN A 993 -43.21 14.95 -1.06
N VAL A 994 -41.89 15.00 -1.27
CA VAL A 994 -41.14 13.93 -1.96
C VAL A 994 -40.87 12.75 -0.99
N PRO A 995 -40.61 11.53 -1.49
CA PRO A 995 -40.16 10.42 -0.66
C PRO A 995 -38.80 10.69 0.01
N PHE A 996 -38.61 10.14 1.20
CA PHE A 996 -37.37 10.25 1.97
C PHE A 996 -37.13 9.01 2.83
N ILE A 997 -35.91 8.86 3.34
CA ILE A 997 -35.51 7.74 4.20
C ILE A 997 -34.60 8.23 5.33
N THR A 998 -34.81 7.67 6.52
CA THR A 998 -34.26 8.17 7.78
C THR A 998 -33.64 7.01 8.55
N LEU A 999 -32.37 7.16 8.93
CA LEU A 999 -31.63 6.22 9.75
C LEU A 999 -31.54 6.78 11.19
N SER A 1000 -32.05 6.04 12.18
CA SER A 1000 -31.88 6.43 13.59
C SER A 1000 -30.41 6.27 14.01
N ASP A 1001 -29.90 7.19 14.84
CA ASP A 1001 -28.51 7.13 15.32
C ASP A 1001 -28.32 6.03 16.40
N HIS A 1002 -29.42 5.48 16.92
CA HIS A 1002 -29.38 4.38 17.86
C HIS A 1002 -29.19 3.03 17.15
N VAL A 1003 -27.93 2.61 17.04
CA VAL A 1003 -27.54 1.26 16.61
C VAL A 1003 -27.56 0.33 17.82
N MET A 1004 -28.37 -0.72 17.76
CA MET A 1004 -28.37 -1.76 18.79
C MET A 1004 -27.23 -2.75 18.49
N ALA A 1005 -26.36 -3.02 19.46
CA ALA A 1005 -25.25 -3.96 19.33
C ALA A 1005 -25.45 -5.18 20.25
N ASP A 1006 -25.26 -6.37 19.68
CA ASP A 1006 -25.28 -7.66 20.37
C ASP A 1006 -23.84 -8.17 20.48
N THR A 1007 -23.21 -7.93 21.62
CA THR A 1007 -21.82 -8.35 21.87
C THR A 1007 -21.69 -9.86 22.03
N ALA A 1008 -22.74 -10.54 22.50
CA ALA A 1008 -22.76 -11.99 22.68
C ALA A 1008 -22.87 -12.74 21.35
N ASN A 1009 -23.82 -12.35 20.49
CA ASN A 1009 -24.04 -12.96 19.17
C ASN A 1009 -23.21 -12.31 18.06
N ARG A 1010 -22.37 -11.30 18.37
CA ARG A 1010 -21.54 -10.56 17.41
C ARG A 1010 -22.36 -9.94 16.27
N THR A 1011 -23.45 -9.25 16.59
CA THR A 1011 -24.35 -8.61 15.59
C THR A 1011 -24.62 -7.13 15.88
N MET A 1012 -24.96 -6.35 14.85
CA MET A 1012 -25.45 -4.97 14.98
C MET A 1012 -26.75 -4.81 14.19
N MET A 1013 -27.67 -4.00 14.71
CA MET A 1013 -28.99 -3.77 14.12
C MET A 1013 -29.28 -2.27 13.99
N PHE A 1014 -29.49 -1.85 12.74
CA PHE A 1014 -29.75 -0.47 12.32
C PHE A 1014 -31.25 -0.31 12.06
N THR A 1015 -31.84 0.76 12.59
CA THR A 1015 -33.29 1.03 12.48
C THR A 1015 -33.55 2.10 11.43
N ILE A 1016 -34.36 1.78 10.42
CA ILE A 1016 -34.58 2.62 9.24
C ILE A 1016 -36.08 2.85 9.05
N ILE A 1017 -36.46 4.10 8.79
CA ILE A 1017 -37.84 4.53 8.48
C ILE A 1017 -37.85 5.13 7.08
N LYS A 1018 -38.75 4.67 6.22
CA LYS A 1018 -39.04 5.27 4.92
C LYS A 1018 -40.36 6.03 4.95
N ASN A 1019 -40.48 7.04 4.12
CA ASN A 1019 -41.76 7.64 3.80
C ASN A 1019 -41.89 7.78 2.29
N VAL A 1020 -42.95 7.21 1.72
CA VAL A 1020 -43.28 7.30 0.29
C VAL A 1020 -44.70 7.86 0.19
N PRO A 1021 -44.85 9.16 -0.15
CA PRO A 1021 -46.15 9.78 -0.37
C PRO A 1021 -46.89 9.19 -1.58
N SER A 1022 -48.20 9.44 -1.66
CA SER A 1022 -49.02 9.08 -2.82
C SER A 1022 -48.53 9.76 -4.10
N GLY A 1023 -48.43 9.01 -5.20
CA GLY A 1023 -47.92 9.50 -6.49
C GLY A 1023 -46.50 9.02 -6.82
N TYR A 1024 -45.82 8.37 -5.88
CA TYR A 1024 -44.49 7.79 -6.05
C TYR A 1024 -44.54 6.26 -5.95
N THR A 1025 -43.72 5.56 -6.75
CA THR A 1025 -43.62 4.08 -6.70
C THR A 1025 -42.28 3.67 -6.10
N LEU A 1026 -42.27 2.92 -5.00
CA LEU A 1026 -41.05 2.38 -4.43
C LEU A 1026 -40.46 1.27 -5.33
N VAL A 1027 -39.14 1.30 -5.56
CA VAL A 1027 -38.43 0.30 -6.37
C VAL A 1027 -37.37 -0.46 -5.55
N GLU A 1028 -36.57 0.26 -4.76
CA GLU A 1028 -35.53 -0.34 -3.91
C GLU A 1028 -35.37 0.50 -2.63
N GLY A 1029 -34.74 -0.08 -1.62
CA GLY A 1029 -34.40 0.60 -0.38
C GLY A 1029 -33.67 -0.32 0.59
N GLY A 1030 -32.91 0.26 1.50
CA GLY A 1030 -32.07 -0.49 2.42
C GLY A 1030 -30.92 0.35 2.96
N ALA A 1031 -29.73 -0.24 3.06
CA ALA A 1031 -28.56 0.43 3.61
C ALA A 1031 -27.25 0.07 2.88
N MET A 1032 -26.33 1.03 2.83
CA MET A 1032 -24.90 0.80 2.61
C MET A 1032 -24.25 0.55 3.97
N LEU A 1033 -23.48 -0.53 4.11
CA LEU A 1033 -22.63 -0.79 5.28
C LEU A 1033 -21.16 -0.86 4.89
N LEU A 1034 -20.27 -0.19 5.61
CA LEU A 1034 -18.82 -0.24 5.39
C LEU A 1034 -18.09 -0.50 6.71
N LYS A 1035 -17.20 -1.50 6.74
CA LYS A 1035 -16.25 -1.67 7.85
C LYS A 1035 -15.10 -0.69 7.63
N SER A 1036 -14.80 0.12 8.64
CA SER A 1036 -13.60 0.95 8.63
C SER A 1036 -13.16 1.22 10.06
N ASN A 1037 -11.85 1.09 10.30
CA ASN A 1037 -11.23 1.48 11.58
C ASN A 1037 -10.72 2.93 11.54
N VAL A 1038 -10.98 3.66 10.45
CA VAL A 1038 -10.64 5.07 10.23
C VAL A 1038 -11.92 5.87 9.91
N PRO A 1039 -12.11 7.09 10.45
CA PRO A 1039 -13.26 7.92 10.11
C PRO A 1039 -13.40 8.19 8.60
N LEU A 1040 -14.62 8.08 8.08
CA LEU A 1040 -14.90 8.32 6.66
C LEU A 1040 -14.73 9.80 6.30
N THR A 1041 -14.04 10.06 5.19
CA THR A 1041 -13.85 11.41 4.62
C THR A 1041 -14.98 11.84 3.69
N SER A 1042 -15.82 10.90 3.25
CA SER A 1042 -17.00 11.12 2.41
C SER A 1042 -18.21 10.33 2.94
N ALA A 1043 -19.42 10.75 2.57
CA ALA A 1043 -20.64 10.05 2.96
C ALA A 1043 -20.94 8.90 1.99
N LEU A 1044 -21.36 7.74 2.53
CA LEU A 1044 -21.63 6.54 1.74
C LEU A 1044 -22.69 6.80 0.64
N THR A 1045 -22.48 6.18 -0.52
CA THR A 1045 -23.37 6.16 -1.70
C THR A 1045 -23.51 4.72 -2.20
N VAL A 1046 -24.45 4.45 -3.12
CA VAL A 1046 -24.62 3.10 -3.71
C VAL A 1046 -23.45 2.65 -4.60
N ASP A 1047 -22.52 3.58 -4.89
CA ASP A 1047 -21.36 3.44 -5.76
C ASP A 1047 -20.04 3.52 -4.98
N THR A 1048 -20.09 3.59 -3.64
CA THR A 1048 -18.89 3.60 -2.79
C THR A 1048 -18.19 2.24 -2.83
N PRO A 1049 -16.88 2.18 -3.14
CA PRO A 1049 -16.11 0.93 -3.10
C PRO A 1049 -16.20 0.23 -1.74
N ASP A 1050 -16.14 -1.10 -1.77
CA ASP A 1050 -16.14 -2.02 -0.61
C ASP A 1050 -17.35 -1.92 0.34
N ALA A 1051 -18.31 -1.03 0.07
CA ALA A 1051 -19.52 -0.84 0.87
C ALA A 1051 -20.60 -1.87 0.48
N ILE A 1052 -21.02 -2.68 1.45
CA ILE A 1052 -22.04 -3.71 1.31
C ILE A 1052 -23.41 -3.04 1.10
N ARG A 1053 -23.91 -3.08 -0.14
CA ARG A 1053 -25.27 -2.62 -0.50
C ARG A 1053 -26.32 -3.66 -0.14
N LEU A 1054 -26.95 -3.50 1.02
CA LEU A 1054 -28.04 -4.35 1.50
C LEU A 1054 -29.38 -3.87 0.93
N LYS A 1055 -29.86 -4.59 -0.09
CA LYS A 1055 -31.19 -4.40 -0.68
C LYS A 1055 -32.25 -5.15 0.13
N LEU A 1056 -33.38 -4.51 0.45
CA LEU A 1056 -34.60 -5.24 0.82
C LEU A 1056 -35.54 -5.35 -0.38
N ASN A 1057 -36.29 -6.46 -0.44
CA ASN A 1057 -37.30 -6.72 -1.47
C ASN A 1057 -38.74 -6.74 -0.89
N ASN A 1058 -38.90 -6.58 0.43
CA ASN A 1058 -40.20 -6.56 1.10
C ASN A 1058 -40.36 -5.24 1.87
N PHE A 1059 -41.36 -4.44 1.47
CA PHE A 1059 -41.55 -3.06 1.92
C PHE A 1059 -42.92 -2.79 2.56
N ALA A 1060 -43.61 -3.85 3.03
CA ALA A 1060 -44.96 -3.77 3.59
C ALA A 1060 -45.11 -2.79 4.77
N ASN A 1061 -44.03 -2.54 5.51
CA ASN A 1061 -43.99 -1.59 6.63
C ASN A 1061 -43.19 -0.33 6.25
N ASP A 1062 -43.52 0.82 6.86
CA ASP A 1062 -42.73 2.06 6.71
C ASP A 1062 -41.50 2.11 7.62
N GLN A 1063 -41.33 1.17 8.53
CA GLN A 1063 -40.11 0.96 9.32
C GLN A 1063 -39.61 -0.48 9.15
N PHE A 1064 -38.29 -0.64 9.10
CA PHE A 1064 -37.60 -1.92 9.01
C PHE A 1064 -36.25 -1.89 9.72
N TYR A 1065 -35.67 -3.07 9.94
CA TYR A 1065 -34.35 -3.24 10.54
C TYR A 1065 -33.38 -3.87 9.54
N VAL A 1066 -32.15 -3.37 9.51
CA VAL A 1066 -31.02 -4.00 8.81
C VAL A 1066 -30.08 -4.58 9.86
N ARG A 1067 -29.70 -5.85 9.73
CA ARG A 1067 -28.80 -6.52 10.67
C ARG A 1067 -27.51 -6.96 9.98
N LYS A 1068 -26.37 -6.61 10.57
CA LYS A 1068 -25.06 -7.21 10.26
C LYS A 1068 -24.75 -8.28 11.31
N ILE A 1069 -24.40 -9.47 10.85
CA ILE A 1069 -23.92 -10.59 11.67
C ILE A 1069 -22.41 -10.76 11.51
N ASN A 1070 -21.79 -11.64 12.32
CA ASN A 1070 -20.37 -11.98 12.25
C ASN A 1070 -19.47 -10.72 12.27
N ILE A 1071 -19.49 -10.02 13.40
CA ILE A 1071 -18.72 -8.78 13.66
C ILE A 1071 -17.66 -9.07 14.73
N THR A 1072 -16.38 -8.82 14.44
CA THR A 1072 -15.30 -9.03 15.41
C THR A 1072 -15.34 -7.94 16.49
N GLN A 1073 -14.93 -8.27 17.72
CA GLN A 1073 -14.82 -7.29 18.80
C GLN A 1073 -13.78 -6.21 18.42
N GLY A 1074 -14.12 -4.94 18.62
CA GLY A 1074 -13.34 -3.80 18.14
C GLY A 1074 -13.67 -3.33 16.71
N ASP A 1075 -14.41 -4.10 15.91
CA ASP A 1075 -14.83 -3.65 14.57
C ASP A 1075 -15.73 -2.42 14.65
N THR A 1076 -15.42 -1.38 13.87
CA THR A 1076 -16.32 -0.24 13.65
C THR A 1076 -17.02 -0.37 12.29
N TRP A 1077 -18.35 -0.34 12.31
CA TRP A 1077 -19.20 -0.43 11.12
C TRP A 1077 -19.97 0.88 10.92
N TYR A 1078 -19.82 1.46 9.73
CA TYR A 1078 -20.54 2.63 9.23
C TYR A 1078 -21.78 2.18 8.44
N ALA A 1079 -22.86 2.94 8.54
CA ALA A 1079 -24.14 2.67 7.90
C ALA A 1079 -24.80 3.94 7.37
N ARG A 1080 -25.36 3.88 6.16
CA ARG A 1080 -26.24 4.92 5.59
C ARG A 1080 -27.44 4.30 4.91
N ALA A 1081 -28.64 4.80 5.16
CA ALA A 1081 -29.84 4.30 4.48
C ALA A 1081 -29.98 4.92 3.08
N TYR A 1082 -30.61 4.19 2.17
CA TYR A 1082 -30.94 4.68 0.82
C TYR A 1082 -32.31 4.16 0.35
N LEU A 1083 -32.93 4.91 -0.55
CA LEU A 1083 -34.26 4.66 -1.12
C LEU A 1083 -34.22 4.99 -2.62
N ILE A 1084 -34.77 4.12 -3.44
CA ILE A 1084 -34.90 4.31 -4.89
C ILE A 1084 -36.37 4.20 -5.25
N TYR A 1085 -36.93 5.25 -5.84
CA TYR A 1085 -38.34 5.34 -6.21
C TYR A 1085 -38.51 5.86 -7.64
N ARG A 1086 -39.71 5.70 -8.19
CA ARG A 1086 -40.15 6.39 -9.41
C ARG A 1086 -41.02 7.60 -9.06
N ASP A 1087 -40.73 8.73 -9.68
CA ASP A 1087 -41.56 9.93 -9.62
C ASP A 1087 -42.86 9.78 -10.44
N SER A 1088 -43.70 10.82 -10.43
CA SER A 1088 -44.94 10.87 -11.21
C SER A 1088 -44.73 10.84 -12.73
N ASN A 1089 -43.50 11.04 -13.20
CA ASN A 1089 -43.10 10.97 -14.60
C ASN A 1089 -42.40 9.63 -14.93
N ASN A 1090 -42.39 8.68 -13.98
CA ASN A 1090 -41.72 7.38 -14.06
C ASN A 1090 -40.17 7.45 -14.11
N ASN A 1091 -39.56 8.59 -13.78
CA ASN A 1091 -38.09 8.71 -13.61
C ASN A 1091 -37.62 8.00 -12.35
N MET A 1092 -36.48 7.30 -12.42
CA MET A 1092 -35.83 6.72 -11.25
C MET A 1092 -35.07 7.79 -10.45
N VAL A 1093 -35.33 7.88 -9.15
CA VAL A 1093 -34.68 8.82 -8.23
C VAL A 1093 -34.14 8.06 -7.02
N THR A 1094 -32.86 8.30 -6.68
CA THR A 1094 -32.19 7.77 -5.48
C THR A 1094 -32.02 8.87 -4.45
N VAL A 1095 -32.47 8.62 -3.21
CA VAL A 1095 -32.25 9.49 -2.05
C VAL A 1095 -31.61 8.71 -0.91
N TYR A 1096 -30.88 9.40 -0.04
CA TYR A 1096 -30.13 8.82 1.08
C TYR A 1096 -30.61 9.41 2.41
N SER A 1097 -30.26 8.76 3.53
CA SER A 1097 -30.39 9.40 4.84
C SER A 1097 -29.42 10.57 4.99
N ASP A 1098 -29.87 11.63 5.66
CA ASP A 1098 -29.09 12.84 5.95
C ASP A 1098 -27.80 12.51 6.74
N ASN A 1099 -27.86 11.48 7.58
CA ASN A 1099 -26.78 10.98 8.42
C ASN A 1099 -26.17 9.68 7.88
N THR A 1100 -24.87 9.51 8.12
CA THR A 1100 -24.19 8.19 8.18
C THR A 1100 -23.85 7.91 9.64
N VAL A 1101 -24.32 6.78 10.17
CA VAL A 1101 -24.14 6.37 11.58
C VAL A 1101 -22.99 5.37 11.67
N ASN A 1102 -22.32 5.27 12.82
CA ASN A 1102 -21.39 4.17 13.08
C ASN A 1102 -21.56 3.62 14.50
N ARG A 1103 -21.07 2.40 14.72
CA ARG A 1103 -20.94 1.79 16.05
C ARG A 1103 -19.73 0.85 16.06
N THR A 1104 -19.02 0.81 17.19
CA THR A 1104 -17.91 -0.12 17.45
C THR A 1104 -18.39 -1.31 18.27
N MET A 1105 -17.96 -2.53 17.93
CA MET A 1105 -18.37 -3.75 18.63
C MET A 1105 -17.67 -3.87 19.99
N GLY A 1106 -18.44 -3.73 21.07
CA GLY A 1106 -17.92 -3.85 22.44
C GLY A 1106 -17.31 -2.57 23.03
N GLY A 1107 -17.45 -1.42 22.36
CA GLY A 1107 -17.30 -0.11 22.99
C GLY A 1107 -18.62 0.36 23.64
N GLU A 1108 -18.52 1.20 24.67
CA GLU A 1108 -19.66 1.88 25.33
C GLU A 1108 -20.29 2.97 24.43
#